data_AF-A0A933LU92-F1
#
_entry.id   AF-A0A933LU92-F1
#
_cell.length_a   1.000
_cell.length_b   1.000
_cell.length_c   1.000
_cell.angle_alpha   90.00
_cell.angle_beta   90.00
_cell.angle_gamma   90.00
#
_symmetry.space_group_name_H-M   'P 1'
#
loop_
_entity.id
_entity.type
_entity.pdbx_description
1 polymer ?
#
loop_
_entity_poly.entity_id
_entity_poly.type
_entity_poly.pdbx_seq_one_letter_code
_entity_poly.pdbx_strand_id
1 'polypeptide(L)'
;MKTRPDNGRLGSRTWWFLVPLAGAAVLFLLYRGSLRQEEDGPAGPVGKTRSVPDGAPTASGEGSLGSPAPSEETPGETPFQRHLAFGYLPGQELSYRASMRSEVTLSNGGGEPTRIEMSIEGLLVLRVYEAGTLRFGLGLELRSAALRAGRGLVAEGSPAELESQLAREIFVQLSPLGRVEAWYFPRDLPAMARNILGAFLLPAFFVLPEGESESWTREENDLLGAYVATYRLGTGTRNLVPISRAKRYTGLYCGADVLAVQAGAGIDVAADGEIVARFDRANGRWASIDGRETVRVRGDAWGMDLEIDGSSECSIQLASEATRQDPSGASFLDRIRSASCEAFTELLPGALEPDSLPLERRFPDASIEEVLSRARERVQEGSWAGESSLYLHDLVALFLADPRAVEQALDLLGRSTGGEEMQVLAMALAWSGSEAGQAGLAALAADCALRPEVRQKALEGLGFVRGASAETIEILRETAAGKDAELARSAYQSLGLVGSSFGGAAGRDAAGEALAASEPTDPGLLPAWITAMGNAAPAGGLEPLLQHARREDIESRAGAVYALRGYADLRARRAVADAARDDPAVDVRVAAVEALSASPGQSAVEILESVLDEDTEPSVRMEALSALASRARASGRARDAVRRALEDADPGIRDRARSALDSGE
;
A
#
# COMPACT_ATOMS: atom_id res chain seq x y z
N MET A 1 5.21 -60.71 -14.51
CA MET A 1 6.37 -59.83 -14.27
C MET A 1 6.34 -58.74 -15.33
N LYS A 2 5.84 -57.56 -14.98
CA LYS A 2 5.78 -56.37 -15.85
C LYS A 2 6.91 -55.42 -15.42
N THR A 3 7.77 -55.07 -16.35
CA THR A 3 8.77 -54.01 -16.22
C THR A 3 8.11 -52.64 -16.44
N ARG A 4 8.25 -51.74 -15.47
CA ARG A 4 7.88 -50.31 -15.56
C ARG A 4 8.97 -49.56 -16.34
N PRO A 5 8.64 -48.57 -17.18
CA PRO A 5 9.61 -47.61 -17.66
C PRO A 5 9.79 -46.47 -16.64
N ASP A 6 11.00 -45.93 -16.62
CA ASP A 6 11.48 -44.80 -15.84
C ASP A 6 10.61 -43.54 -16.00
N ASN A 7 10.11 -43.01 -14.87
CA ASN A 7 9.61 -41.64 -14.79
C ASN A 7 10.81 -40.70 -14.68
N GLY A 8 11.16 -40.09 -15.80
CA GLY A 8 12.17 -39.05 -15.89
C GLY A 8 11.82 -37.86 -15.00
N ARG A 9 12.79 -37.49 -14.15
CA ARG A 9 12.89 -36.17 -13.51
C ARG A 9 12.92 -35.08 -14.59
N LEU A 10 11.83 -34.33 -14.69
CA LEU A 10 11.76 -32.98 -15.26
C LEU A 10 11.30 -32.11 -14.08
N GLY A 11 12.00 -31.10 -13.58
CA GLY A 11 12.98 -30.21 -14.15
C GLY A 11 12.63 -28.83 -13.59
N SER A 12 13.24 -28.49 -12.45
CA SER A 12 13.00 -27.36 -11.55
C SER A 12 13.29 -25.97 -12.17
N ARG A 13 12.52 -25.55 -13.19
CA ARG A 13 12.85 -24.34 -13.98
C ARG A 13 11.81 -23.22 -14.05
N THR A 14 10.75 -23.22 -13.23
CA THR A 14 9.58 -22.35 -13.46
C THR A 14 9.33 -21.23 -12.45
N TRP A 15 10.30 -20.86 -11.62
CA TRP A 15 10.11 -19.83 -10.58
C TRP A 15 11.29 -18.87 -10.53
N TRP A 16 11.32 -17.92 -11.45
CA TRP A 16 12.30 -16.84 -11.49
C TRP A 16 11.51 -15.58 -11.86
N PHE A 17 11.98 -14.38 -11.49
CA PHE A 17 11.36 -13.06 -11.74
C PHE A 17 10.39 -12.56 -10.67
N LEU A 18 10.93 -12.21 -9.49
CA LEU A 18 10.34 -11.20 -8.60
C LEU A 18 11.47 -10.46 -7.87
N VAL A 19 11.24 -9.19 -7.53
CA VAL A 19 11.83 -8.37 -6.45
C VAL A 19 12.73 -7.20 -6.89
N PRO A 20 12.40 -5.99 -6.37
CA PRO A 20 13.27 -5.34 -5.38
C PRO A 20 12.55 -5.07 -4.04
N LEU A 21 13.15 -5.63 -2.97
CA LEU A 21 12.77 -5.64 -1.55
C LEU A 21 11.36 -6.16 -1.22
N ALA A 22 11.19 -6.70 0.00
CA ALA A 22 10.00 -7.44 0.43
C ALA A 22 8.67 -6.75 0.08
N GLY A 23 8.65 -5.41 -0.03
CA GLY A 23 7.53 -4.63 -0.57
C GLY A 23 7.12 -4.95 -2.01
N ALA A 24 8.03 -5.23 -2.96
CA ALA A 24 7.70 -5.49 -4.37
C ALA A 24 7.06 -6.89 -4.61
N ALA A 25 7.49 -7.92 -3.86
CA ALA A 25 6.85 -9.25 -3.91
C ALA A 25 5.45 -9.21 -3.26
N VAL A 26 5.34 -8.43 -2.19
CA VAL A 26 4.10 -8.08 -1.50
C VAL A 26 3.18 -7.28 -2.44
N LEU A 27 3.72 -6.32 -3.21
CA LEU A 27 3.05 -5.57 -4.29
C LEU A 27 2.46 -6.46 -5.38
N PHE A 28 3.21 -7.44 -5.89
CA PHE A 28 2.75 -8.31 -6.98
C PHE A 28 1.72 -9.35 -6.52
N LEU A 29 1.82 -9.83 -5.27
CA LEU A 29 0.89 -10.81 -4.69
C LEU A 29 -0.35 -10.14 -4.06
N LEU A 30 -0.24 -8.92 -3.52
CA LEU A 30 -1.37 -8.13 -3.03
C LEU A 30 -2.12 -7.41 -4.16
N TYR A 31 -1.47 -7.09 -5.28
CA TYR A 31 -2.13 -6.70 -6.55
C TYR A 31 -3.16 -7.74 -7.02
N ARG A 32 -2.95 -9.00 -6.64
CA ARG A 32 -3.86 -10.11 -6.93
C ARG A 32 -4.92 -10.30 -5.82
N GLY A 33 -4.68 -9.77 -4.62
CA GLY A 33 -5.46 -9.97 -3.37
C GLY A 33 -6.58 -8.96 -3.13
N SER A 34 -6.61 -7.83 -3.84
CA SER A 34 -7.69 -6.83 -3.76
C SER A 34 -9.06 -7.30 -4.29
N LEU A 35 -9.20 -8.59 -4.63
CA LEU A 35 -10.42 -9.18 -5.20
C LEU A 35 -11.45 -9.64 -4.16
N ARG A 36 -11.16 -9.62 -2.85
CA ARG A 36 -12.15 -9.91 -1.79
C ARG A 36 -11.75 -9.30 -0.44
N GLN A 37 -11.90 -7.98 -0.27
CA GLN A 37 -12.46 -7.33 0.94
C GLN A 37 -12.27 -5.81 0.85
N GLU A 38 -13.35 -5.10 0.54
CA GLU A 38 -13.64 -3.81 1.15
C GLU A 38 -14.89 -4.03 2.02
N GLU A 39 -14.68 -4.75 3.13
CA GLU A 39 -15.31 -4.38 4.40
C GLU A 39 -14.23 -3.67 5.21
N ASP A 40 -14.68 -2.53 5.75
CA ASP A 40 -14.06 -1.32 6.28
C ASP A 40 -12.57 -1.26 6.70
N GLY A 41 -11.95 -0.09 6.80
CA GLY A 41 -12.37 1.30 6.64
C GLY A 41 -11.17 2.11 7.14
N PRO A 42 -10.93 3.34 6.65
CA PRO A 42 -10.47 4.31 7.65
C PRO A 42 -10.81 5.79 7.38
N ALA A 43 -11.00 6.45 8.52
CA ALA A 43 -10.37 7.69 8.97
C ALA A 43 -9.96 8.81 7.98
N GLY A 44 -10.64 9.95 8.20
CA GLY A 44 -10.24 11.35 8.26
C GLY A 44 -9.32 11.93 7.19
N PRO A 45 -9.66 13.16 6.77
CA PRO A 45 -8.59 14.16 6.80
C PRO A 45 -9.00 15.47 7.47
N VAL A 46 -8.10 15.90 8.35
CA VAL A 46 -7.67 17.28 8.55
C VAL A 46 -7.14 17.79 7.20
N GLY A 47 -7.45 18.96 6.67
CA GLY A 47 -8.20 20.13 7.11
C GLY A 47 -7.83 21.31 6.22
N LYS A 48 -8.43 22.48 6.44
CA LYS A 48 -7.80 23.82 6.46
C LYS A 48 -8.78 24.95 6.11
N THR A 49 -8.61 26.03 6.88
CA THR A 49 -8.80 27.44 6.51
C THR A 49 -10.21 27.92 6.14
N ARG A 50 -10.87 28.66 7.05
CA ARG A 50 -10.99 30.13 6.93
C ARG A 50 -11.73 30.78 8.12
N SER A 51 -11.19 31.94 8.51
CA SER A 51 -11.87 33.15 8.99
C SER A 51 -12.85 33.07 10.16
N VAL A 52 -12.50 33.75 11.26
CA VAL A 52 -13.44 34.25 12.27
C VAL A 52 -13.05 35.71 12.61
N PRO A 53 -14.01 36.59 12.93
CA PRO A 53 -13.97 38.01 12.62
C PRO A 53 -13.60 38.92 13.80
N ASP A 54 -13.52 40.21 13.46
CA ASP A 54 -13.45 41.41 14.30
C ASP A 54 -14.08 41.29 15.69
N GLY A 55 -13.34 41.79 16.69
CA GLY A 55 -13.87 42.01 18.03
C GLY A 55 -12.81 42.43 19.05
N ALA A 56 -12.42 43.72 19.02
CA ALA A 56 -11.74 44.36 20.14
C ALA A 56 -12.67 44.42 21.37
N PRO A 57 -12.13 44.47 22.61
CA PRO A 57 -11.85 45.79 23.19
C PRO A 57 -10.56 45.90 24.07
N THR A 58 -10.03 47.13 24.06
CA THR A 58 -9.31 47.94 25.09
C THR A 58 -9.25 47.38 26.53
N ALA A 59 -8.24 47.59 27.39
CA ALA A 59 -7.29 48.69 27.55
C ALA A 59 -6.11 48.35 28.52
N SER A 60 -5.01 49.10 28.37
CA SER A 60 -4.12 49.71 29.38
C SER A 60 -3.31 48.86 30.39
N GLY A 61 -1.98 49.03 30.33
CA GLY A 61 -1.05 48.77 31.42
C GLY A 61 0.40 49.01 31.01
N GLU A 62 0.90 50.24 31.14
CA GLU A 62 2.30 50.63 30.96
C GLU A 62 3.22 49.91 31.96
N GLY A 63 4.43 49.50 31.53
CA GLY A 63 5.41 48.91 32.45
C GLY A 63 6.75 48.51 31.82
N SER A 64 7.60 49.50 31.57
CA SER A 64 9.07 49.49 31.61
C SER A 64 9.88 48.33 30.99
N LEU A 65 10.66 48.72 29.98
CA LEU A 65 11.80 48.03 29.38
C LEU A 65 12.79 47.49 30.43
N GLY A 66 13.14 46.21 30.30
CA GLY A 66 14.33 45.59 30.89
C GLY A 66 14.91 44.59 29.90
N SER A 67 15.95 44.98 29.15
CA SER A 67 16.75 44.05 28.36
C SER A 67 17.46 43.06 29.27
N PRO A 68 17.41 41.73 29.03
CA PRO A 68 18.39 40.84 29.60
C PRO A 68 19.68 40.94 28.79
N ALA A 69 20.79 41.14 29.50
CA ALA A 69 22.15 41.07 28.98
C ALA A 69 22.43 39.70 28.34
N PRO A 70 23.36 39.61 27.37
CA PRO A 70 23.72 38.34 26.76
C PRO A 70 24.45 37.48 27.80
N SER A 71 23.91 36.30 28.09
CA SER A 71 24.61 35.28 28.87
C SER A 71 25.84 34.81 28.10
N GLU A 72 27.01 34.92 28.74
CA GLU A 72 28.32 34.54 28.23
C GLU A 72 28.30 33.10 27.66
N GLU A 73 28.54 32.99 26.34
CA GLU A 73 28.84 31.73 25.67
C GLU A 73 30.18 31.21 26.18
N THR A 74 30.17 30.03 26.80
CA THR A 74 31.39 29.28 27.12
C THR A 74 31.93 28.67 25.82
N PRO A 75 33.14 29.04 25.35
CA PRO A 75 33.66 28.51 24.10
C PRO A 75 34.17 27.08 24.34
N GLY A 76 33.47 26.08 23.78
CA GLY A 76 33.98 24.70 23.74
C GLY A 76 32.95 23.57 23.78
N GLU A 77 31.67 23.86 24.00
CA GLU A 77 30.63 22.82 24.05
C GLU A 77 29.85 22.76 22.72
N THR A 78 29.87 21.62 22.02
CA THR A 78 29.07 21.44 20.80
C THR A 78 27.58 21.31 21.14
N PRO A 79 26.64 21.66 20.23
CA PRO A 79 25.20 21.59 20.49
C PRO A 79 24.74 20.23 21.06
N PHE A 80 25.39 19.14 20.63
CA PHE A 80 25.15 17.77 21.12
C PHE A 80 25.39 17.59 22.64
N GLN A 81 26.12 18.50 23.29
CA GLN A 81 26.41 18.44 24.73
C GLN A 81 25.25 18.94 25.60
N ARG A 82 24.30 19.70 25.05
CA ARG A 82 23.12 20.18 25.78
C ARG A 82 21.79 19.67 25.20
N HIS A 83 21.73 19.40 23.89
CA HIS A 83 20.55 18.91 23.18
C HIS A 83 21.00 17.98 22.04
N LEU A 84 20.35 16.82 21.83
CA LEU A 84 20.69 15.94 20.70
C LEU A 84 20.49 16.72 19.38
N ALA A 85 21.58 17.06 18.70
CA ALA A 85 21.56 17.84 17.46
C ALA A 85 22.65 17.38 16.48
N PHE A 86 22.36 17.44 15.19
CA PHE A 86 23.35 17.08 14.16
C PHE A 86 24.47 18.12 14.08
N GLY A 87 25.72 17.66 14.05
CA GLY A 87 26.92 18.51 14.00
C GLY A 87 27.63 18.50 12.65
N TYR A 88 26.87 18.41 11.56
CA TYR A 88 27.42 18.47 10.20
C TYR A 88 27.96 19.87 9.88
N LEU A 89 29.14 19.92 9.25
CA LEU A 89 29.77 21.17 8.81
C LEU A 89 29.78 21.29 7.29
N PRO A 90 29.51 22.46 6.69
CA PRO A 90 29.61 22.63 5.24
C PRO A 90 31.01 22.27 4.72
N GLY A 91 31.08 21.53 3.61
CA GLY A 91 32.33 21.04 3.02
C GLY A 91 32.88 19.75 3.66
N GLN A 92 32.17 19.18 4.64
CA GLN A 92 32.55 17.90 5.22
C GLN A 92 32.21 16.74 4.26
N GLU A 93 33.13 15.80 4.12
CA GLU A 93 32.97 14.53 3.40
C GLU A 93 33.20 13.37 4.39
N LEU A 94 32.16 12.58 4.62
CA LEU A 94 32.17 11.43 5.51
C LEU A 94 32.04 10.17 4.66
N SER A 95 32.95 9.21 4.85
CA SER A 95 32.92 7.94 4.12
C SER A 95 32.62 6.80 5.07
N TYR A 96 31.62 6.01 4.73
CA TYR A 96 31.11 4.89 5.51
C TYR A 96 31.22 3.60 4.73
N ARG A 97 31.73 2.53 5.36
CA ARG A 97 31.52 1.18 4.84
C ARG A 97 30.07 0.82 5.11
N ALA A 98 29.34 0.47 4.06
CA ALA A 98 27.92 0.21 4.14
C ALA A 98 27.59 -1.12 3.47
N SER A 99 26.77 -1.92 4.12
CA SER A 99 26.26 -3.18 3.60
C SER A 99 24.79 -3.37 3.96
N MET A 100 24.08 -4.05 3.08
CA MET A 100 22.71 -4.50 3.30
C MET A 100 22.56 -5.89 2.71
N ARG A 101 21.95 -6.79 3.45
CA ARG A 101 21.55 -8.11 2.97
C ARG A 101 20.07 -8.28 3.21
N SER A 102 19.35 -8.67 2.18
CA SER A 102 17.93 -8.97 2.25
C SER A 102 17.67 -10.36 1.71
N GLU A 103 16.77 -11.06 2.37
CA GLU A 103 16.34 -12.39 2.02
C GLU A 103 14.82 -12.44 2.06
N VAL A 104 14.21 -12.99 1.01
CA VAL A 104 12.78 -13.21 0.93
C VAL A 104 12.53 -14.68 0.61
N THR A 105 11.73 -15.34 1.42
CA THR A 105 11.27 -16.70 1.19
C THR A 105 9.79 -16.67 0.87
N LEU A 106 9.38 -17.38 -0.20
CA LEU A 106 7.99 -17.50 -0.61
C LEU A 106 7.58 -18.99 -0.64
N SER A 107 6.57 -19.36 0.13
CA SER A 107 5.89 -20.67 0.10
C SER A 107 4.42 -20.52 -0.26
N ASN A 108 3.88 -21.57 -0.90
CA ASN A 108 2.50 -21.64 -1.39
C ASN A 108 1.77 -22.94 -0.95
N GLY A 109 2.07 -23.46 0.25
CA GLY A 109 1.39 -24.62 0.84
C GLY A 109 1.64 -26.00 0.20
N GLY A 110 2.19 -26.07 -1.02
CA GLY A 110 2.31 -27.34 -1.79
C GLY A 110 3.66 -27.61 -2.47
N GLY A 111 4.67 -26.76 -2.33
CA GLY A 111 5.98 -26.90 -2.99
C GLY A 111 7.19 -26.50 -2.14
N GLU A 112 8.41 -26.69 -2.65
CA GLU A 112 9.62 -26.16 -1.99
C GLU A 112 9.60 -24.62 -2.01
N PRO A 113 9.89 -23.96 -0.88
CA PRO A 113 9.88 -22.52 -0.80
C PRO A 113 10.93 -21.90 -1.72
N THR A 114 10.54 -20.84 -2.43
CA THR A 114 11.46 -20.07 -3.28
C THR A 114 12.20 -19.06 -2.42
N ARG A 115 13.53 -19.13 -2.44
CA ARG A 115 14.40 -18.22 -1.70
C ARG A 115 15.06 -17.21 -2.64
N ILE A 116 14.89 -15.95 -2.32
CA ILE A 116 15.45 -14.81 -3.03
C ILE A 116 16.42 -14.10 -2.09
N GLU A 117 17.66 -13.93 -2.54
CA GLU A 117 18.68 -13.20 -1.79
C GLU A 117 19.19 -12.02 -2.60
N MET A 118 19.37 -10.89 -1.93
CA MET A 118 20.01 -9.70 -2.45
C MET A 118 21.02 -9.18 -1.41
N SER A 119 22.19 -8.77 -1.85
CA SER A 119 23.16 -8.07 -1.01
C SER A 119 23.79 -6.91 -1.77
N ILE A 120 23.94 -5.79 -1.07
CA ILE A 120 24.62 -4.60 -1.57
C ILE A 120 25.72 -4.25 -0.59
N GLU A 121 26.91 -4.02 -1.11
CA GLU A 121 28.06 -3.55 -0.33
C GLU A 121 28.73 -2.39 -1.06
N GLY A 122 29.26 -1.43 -0.31
CA GLY A 122 29.97 -0.30 -0.91
C GLY A 122 30.51 0.69 0.11
N LEU A 123 31.09 1.77 -0.41
CA LEU A 123 31.54 2.91 0.38
C LEU A 123 30.56 4.06 0.18
N LEU A 124 29.67 4.26 1.14
CA LEU A 124 28.73 5.38 1.15
C LEU A 124 29.48 6.67 1.51
N VAL A 125 29.53 7.61 0.58
CA VAL A 125 30.11 8.94 0.77
C VAL A 125 28.98 9.95 0.98
N LEU A 126 28.98 10.59 2.14
CA LEU A 126 28.08 11.67 2.51
C LEU A 126 28.84 13.00 2.41
N ARG A 127 28.29 13.94 1.66
CA ARG A 127 28.81 15.32 1.53
C ARG A 127 27.82 16.31 2.09
N VAL A 128 28.33 17.25 2.89
CA VAL A 128 27.52 18.31 3.48
C VAL A 128 27.67 19.57 2.64
N TYR A 129 26.65 19.92 1.88
CA TYR A 129 26.64 21.11 1.03
C TYR A 129 26.03 22.32 1.73
N GLU A 130 24.99 22.10 2.53
CA GLU A 130 24.33 23.11 3.34
C GLU A 130 24.15 22.57 4.75
N ALA A 131 24.54 23.34 5.76
CA ALA A 131 24.28 23.04 7.16
C ALA A 131 23.92 24.36 7.85
N GLY A 132 22.65 24.51 8.19
CA GLY A 132 22.12 25.71 8.84
C GLY A 132 21.12 25.38 9.92
N THR A 133 20.67 26.40 10.64
CA THR A 133 19.68 26.27 11.72
C THR A 133 18.30 25.86 11.24
N LEU A 134 18.02 26.00 9.94
CA LEU A 134 16.72 25.70 9.34
C LEU A 134 16.68 24.39 8.57
N ARG A 135 17.81 23.91 8.04
CA ARG A 135 17.88 22.69 7.22
C ARG A 135 19.33 22.25 6.96
N PHE A 136 19.47 21.00 6.53
CA PHE A 136 20.69 20.43 5.95
C PHE A 136 20.45 20.02 4.51
N GLY A 137 21.45 20.23 3.65
CA GLY A 137 21.49 19.76 2.27
C GLY A 137 22.67 18.82 2.07
N LEU A 138 22.39 17.56 1.80
CA LEU A 138 23.37 16.47 1.73
C LEU A 138 23.46 15.88 0.31
N GLY A 139 24.66 15.52 -0.11
CA GLY A 139 24.92 14.62 -1.24
C GLY A 139 25.29 13.23 -0.73
N LEU A 140 24.79 12.19 -1.39
CA LEU A 140 25.04 10.79 -1.05
C LEU A 140 25.47 10.04 -2.31
N GLU A 141 26.57 9.31 -2.22
CA GLU A 141 27.14 8.54 -3.34
C GLU A 141 27.60 7.17 -2.83
N LEU A 142 27.11 6.07 -3.43
CA LEU A 142 27.55 4.72 -3.07
C LEU A 142 28.70 4.28 -3.99
N ARG A 143 29.94 4.54 -3.57
CA ARG A 143 31.13 4.18 -4.36
C ARG A 143 31.42 2.69 -4.31
N SER A 144 31.92 2.19 -5.43
CA SER A 144 32.29 0.78 -5.58
C SER A 144 31.16 -0.16 -5.14
N ALA A 145 29.92 0.20 -5.51
CA ALA A 145 28.75 -0.62 -5.22
C ALA A 145 28.93 -2.00 -5.83
N ALA A 146 28.79 -3.03 -5.01
CA ALA A 146 28.79 -4.43 -5.42
C ALA A 146 27.41 -5.00 -5.12
N LEU A 147 26.67 -5.33 -6.17
CA LEU A 147 25.35 -5.93 -6.06
C LEU A 147 25.45 -7.44 -6.32
N ARG A 148 24.94 -8.24 -5.40
CA ARG A 148 24.71 -9.67 -5.61
C ARG A 148 23.23 -9.93 -5.48
N ALA A 149 22.64 -10.55 -6.48
CA ALA A 149 21.25 -10.95 -6.47
C ALA A 149 21.13 -12.40 -6.95
N GLY A 150 20.10 -13.11 -6.48
CA GLY A 150 19.70 -14.38 -7.06
C GLY A 150 19.45 -14.25 -8.57
N ARG A 151 19.57 -15.36 -9.32
CA ARG A 151 19.25 -15.37 -10.75
C ARG A 151 17.83 -14.81 -10.98
N GLY A 152 17.61 -14.02 -12.02
CA GLY A 152 16.29 -13.49 -12.38
C GLY A 152 15.80 -12.25 -11.63
N LEU A 153 16.60 -11.62 -10.75
CA LEU A 153 16.20 -10.35 -10.10
C LEU A 153 16.53 -9.09 -10.92
N VAL A 154 17.62 -9.13 -11.70
CA VAL A 154 18.07 -8.00 -12.52
C VAL A 154 17.52 -8.24 -13.91
N ALA A 155 16.34 -7.69 -14.11
CA ALA A 155 15.49 -8.02 -15.25
C ALA A 155 15.83 -7.14 -16.48
N GLU A 156 16.40 -5.95 -16.26
CA GLU A 156 16.91 -5.09 -17.31
C GLU A 156 18.33 -4.62 -16.97
N GLY A 157 19.25 -4.79 -17.92
CA GLY A 157 20.63 -4.35 -17.80
C GLY A 157 21.59 -5.38 -17.20
N SER A 158 22.89 -5.19 -17.46
CA SER A 158 23.91 -5.99 -16.78
C SER A 158 24.02 -5.56 -15.30
N PRO A 159 24.39 -6.43 -14.36
CA PRO A 159 24.66 -6.03 -12.97
C PRO A 159 25.59 -4.80 -12.86
N ALA A 160 26.55 -4.68 -13.78
CA ALA A 160 27.46 -3.54 -13.86
C ALA A 160 26.76 -2.22 -14.22
N GLU A 161 25.70 -2.26 -15.02
CA GLU A 161 24.90 -1.08 -15.35
C GLU A 161 24.13 -0.60 -14.12
N LEU A 162 23.46 -1.51 -13.41
CA LEU A 162 22.76 -1.17 -12.17
C LEU A 162 23.74 -0.68 -11.09
N GLU A 163 24.91 -1.31 -10.94
CA GLU A 163 25.98 -0.81 -10.05
C GLU A 163 26.43 0.61 -10.42
N SER A 164 26.54 0.93 -11.72
CA SER A 164 26.86 2.28 -12.18
C SER A 164 25.75 3.29 -11.87
N GLN A 165 24.48 2.88 -11.93
CA GLN A 165 23.33 3.70 -11.56
C GLN A 165 23.29 3.97 -10.06
N LEU A 166 23.56 2.95 -9.22
CA LEU A 166 23.64 3.07 -7.76
C LEU A 166 24.80 3.95 -7.30
N ALA A 167 25.87 4.04 -8.11
CA ALA A 167 27.02 4.90 -7.82
C ALA A 167 26.77 6.40 -8.13
N ARG A 168 25.62 6.77 -8.69
CA ARG A 168 25.30 8.17 -8.98
C ARG A 168 25.00 8.93 -7.70
N GLU A 169 25.49 10.17 -7.64
CA GLU A 169 25.20 11.05 -6.50
C GLU A 169 23.72 11.45 -6.51
N ILE A 170 23.07 11.27 -5.36
CA ILE A 170 21.71 11.74 -5.08
C ILE A 170 21.76 12.78 -3.96
N PHE A 171 20.69 13.57 -3.82
CA PHE A 171 20.65 14.62 -2.81
C PHE A 171 19.47 14.48 -1.87
N VAL A 172 19.68 14.87 -0.61
CA VAL A 172 18.66 14.80 0.44
C VAL A 172 18.63 16.11 1.20
N GLN A 173 17.43 16.63 1.40
CA GLN A 173 17.20 17.77 2.29
C GLN A 173 16.61 17.26 3.61
N LEU A 174 17.22 17.68 4.71
CA LEU A 174 16.79 17.33 6.07
C LEU A 174 16.37 18.57 6.85
N SER A 175 15.40 18.40 7.75
CA SER A 175 15.14 19.35 8.82
C SER A 175 16.30 19.39 9.82
N PRO A 176 16.36 20.39 10.73
CA PRO A 176 17.40 20.48 11.76
C PRO A 176 17.44 19.27 12.71
N LEU A 177 16.30 18.58 12.84
CA LEU A 177 16.14 17.38 13.67
C LEU A 177 16.35 16.08 12.88
N GLY A 178 16.75 16.15 11.61
CA GLY A 178 17.08 14.98 10.79
C GLY A 178 15.91 14.34 10.05
N ARG A 179 14.70 14.92 10.11
CA ARG A 179 13.57 14.45 9.28
C ARG A 179 13.87 14.74 7.83
N VAL A 180 13.71 13.75 6.96
CA VAL A 180 13.82 13.95 5.51
C VAL A 180 12.64 14.78 5.01
N GLU A 181 12.92 15.90 4.32
CA GLU A 181 11.91 16.79 3.77
C GLU A 181 11.75 16.62 2.25
N ALA A 182 12.85 16.26 1.58
CA ALA A 182 12.84 15.98 0.14
C ALA A 182 14.05 15.12 -0.27
N TRP A 183 13.81 14.25 -1.24
CA TRP A 183 14.81 13.53 -2.01
C TRP A 183 14.94 14.15 -3.40
N TYR A 184 16.16 14.15 -3.94
CA TYR A 184 16.42 14.61 -5.29
C TYR A 184 17.23 13.56 -6.04
N PHE A 185 16.61 12.98 -7.06
CA PHE A 185 17.23 11.97 -7.92
C PHE A 185 17.45 12.54 -9.32
N PRO A 186 18.54 12.22 -10.01
CA PRO A 186 18.67 12.54 -11.44
C PRO A 186 17.46 11.99 -12.22
N ARG A 187 16.91 12.79 -13.15
CA ARG A 187 15.69 12.43 -13.92
C ARG A 187 15.83 11.14 -14.74
N ASP A 188 17.04 10.84 -15.18
CA ASP A 188 17.40 9.66 -15.95
C ASP A 188 17.75 8.45 -15.06
N LEU A 189 17.61 8.54 -13.74
CA LEU A 189 17.84 7.43 -12.82
C LEU A 189 16.58 6.52 -12.77
N PRO A 190 16.69 5.23 -13.15
CA PRO A 190 15.54 4.33 -13.19
C PRO A 190 14.89 4.11 -11.82
N ALA A 191 13.58 3.81 -11.81
CA ALA A 191 12.81 3.57 -10.59
C ALA A 191 13.40 2.46 -9.72
N MET A 192 13.89 1.37 -10.34
CA MET A 192 14.59 0.28 -9.66
C MET A 192 15.79 0.79 -8.83
N ALA A 193 16.68 1.56 -9.45
CA ALA A 193 17.85 2.10 -8.77
C ALA A 193 17.46 3.07 -7.65
N ARG A 194 16.43 3.91 -7.85
CA ARG A 194 15.88 4.80 -6.82
C ARG A 194 15.34 4.02 -5.62
N ASN A 195 14.57 2.95 -5.86
CA ASN A 195 14.01 2.12 -4.80
C ASN A 195 15.11 1.40 -4.01
N ILE A 196 16.13 0.86 -4.69
CA ILE A 196 17.28 0.23 -4.04
C ILE A 196 18.03 1.24 -3.16
N LEU A 197 18.35 2.43 -3.68
CA LEU A 197 19.02 3.48 -2.92
C LEU A 197 18.18 3.95 -1.74
N GLY A 198 16.87 4.14 -1.92
CA GLY A 198 15.94 4.52 -0.86
C GLY A 198 15.95 3.50 0.28
N ALA A 199 15.83 2.20 -0.03
CA ALA A 199 15.78 1.14 0.97
C ALA A 199 17.09 1.01 1.74
N PHE A 200 18.20 1.24 1.04
CA PHE A 200 19.54 1.22 1.63
C PHE A 200 19.80 2.42 2.55
N LEU A 201 19.31 3.61 2.20
CA LEU A 201 19.68 4.87 2.85
C LEU A 201 18.68 5.35 3.90
N LEU A 202 17.38 5.09 3.74
CA LEU A 202 16.34 5.47 4.71
C LEU A 202 16.62 4.99 6.15
N PRO A 203 17.17 3.78 6.39
CA PRO A 203 17.58 3.35 7.71
C PRO A 203 18.55 4.30 8.42
N ALA A 204 19.33 5.09 7.68
CA ALA A 204 20.34 5.99 8.22
C ALA A 204 19.80 7.33 8.75
N PHE A 205 18.57 7.72 8.38
CA PHE A 205 17.99 9.01 8.78
C PHE A 205 17.15 8.86 10.04
N PHE A 206 17.63 9.47 11.13
CA PHE A 206 16.99 9.48 12.45
C PHE A 206 16.37 10.85 12.74
N VAL A 207 15.19 10.84 13.37
CA VAL A 207 14.53 12.08 13.85
C VAL A 207 14.81 12.27 15.34
N LEU A 208 15.57 13.31 15.68
CA LEU A 208 15.91 13.67 17.07
C LEU A 208 14.73 14.38 17.77
N PRO A 209 14.62 14.30 19.11
CA PRO A 209 13.49 14.89 19.84
C PRO A 209 13.61 16.41 19.90
N GLU A 210 12.46 17.08 20.02
CA GLU A 210 12.41 18.48 20.42
C GLU A 210 12.65 18.55 21.94
N GLY A 211 13.83 19.01 22.36
CA GLY A 211 14.20 19.14 23.76
C GLY A 211 14.79 17.87 24.39
N GLU A 212 14.80 17.83 25.73
CA GLU A 212 15.33 16.71 26.50
C GLU A 212 14.26 15.61 26.61
N SER A 213 14.47 14.50 25.88
CA SER A 213 13.66 13.30 26.03
C SER A 213 14.50 12.04 25.87
N GLU A 214 14.29 11.08 26.76
CA GLU A 214 14.92 9.76 26.70
C GLU A 214 14.14 8.78 25.78
N SER A 215 12.88 9.08 25.48
CA SER A 215 12.04 8.26 24.60
C SER A 215 10.98 9.11 23.90
N TRP A 216 10.81 8.95 22.59
CA TRP A 216 9.80 9.70 21.83
C TRP A 216 9.25 8.87 20.68
N THR A 217 8.08 9.28 20.17
CA THR A 217 7.43 8.62 19.03
C THR A 217 7.22 9.60 17.89
N ARG A 218 7.25 9.07 16.65
CA ARG A 218 6.95 9.82 15.42
C ARG A 218 6.22 8.92 14.43
N GLU A 219 5.34 9.53 13.65
CA GLU A 219 4.81 8.91 12.44
C GLU A 219 5.80 9.19 11.30
N GLU A 220 6.21 8.13 10.62
CA GLU A 220 7.20 8.16 9.54
C GLU A 220 6.75 7.24 8.40
N ASN A 221 7.33 7.48 7.23
CA ASN A 221 7.08 6.70 6.02
C ASN A 221 8.42 6.19 5.47
N ASP A 222 8.44 4.96 4.97
CA ASP A 222 9.54 4.43 4.16
C ASP A 222 9.00 3.68 2.93
N LEU A 223 9.87 2.97 2.20
CA LEU A 223 9.44 2.25 1.00
C LEU A 223 8.50 1.07 1.26
N LEU A 224 8.46 0.57 2.50
CA LEU A 224 7.51 -0.48 2.87
C LEU A 224 6.16 0.12 3.25
N GLY A 225 6.12 1.31 3.85
CA GLY A 225 4.85 1.89 4.27
C GLY A 225 4.92 3.00 5.31
N ALA A 226 3.76 3.33 5.85
CA ALA A 226 3.61 4.19 7.02
C ALA A 226 3.82 3.38 8.31
N TYR A 227 4.56 3.95 9.25
CA TYR A 227 4.86 3.32 10.53
C TYR A 227 4.96 4.31 11.69
N VAL A 228 4.74 3.81 12.90
CA VAL A 228 5.07 4.53 14.13
C VAL A 228 6.48 4.13 14.56
N ALA A 229 7.38 5.11 14.52
CA ALA A 229 8.73 5.01 15.03
C ALA A 229 8.73 5.27 16.54
N THR A 230 9.26 4.34 17.33
CA THR A 230 9.54 4.55 18.76
C THR A 230 11.04 4.64 18.95
N TYR A 231 11.51 5.82 19.34
CA TYR A 231 12.91 6.10 19.60
C TYR A 231 13.22 5.98 21.09
N ARG A 232 14.40 5.46 21.42
CA ARG A 232 14.93 5.42 22.78
C ARG A 232 16.40 5.79 22.83
N LEU A 233 16.74 6.66 23.77
CA LEU A 233 18.11 6.98 24.12
C LEU A 233 18.68 5.85 24.99
N GLY A 234 19.76 5.22 24.54
CA GLY A 234 20.42 4.16 25.29
C GLY A 234 21.56 4.67 26.17
N THR A 235 21.97 3.82 27.12
CA THR A 235 23.16 4.07 27.96
C THR A 235 24.43 3.85 27.15
N GLY A 236 24.94 4.95 26.59
CA GLY A 236 26.15 4.94 25.76
C GLY A 236 27.46 4.85 26.53
N THR A 237 28.56 4.84 25.78
CA THR A 237 29.90 5.10 26.34
C THR A 237 30.11 6.60 26.50
N ARG A 238 31.26 7.01 27.05
CA ARG A 238 31.59 8.43 27.17
C ARG A 238 31.50 9.19 25.84
N ASN A 239 31.82 8.52 24.72
CA ASN A 239 31.97 9.14 23.40
C ASN A 239 30.87 8.77 22.40
N LEU A 240 30.15 7.66 22.62
CA LEU A 240 29.10 7.19 21.72
C LEU A 240 27.76 7.15 22.43
N VAL A 241 26.77 7.80 21.82
CA VAL A 241 25.38 7.84 22.30
C VAL A 241 24.52 6.97 21.37
N PRO A 242 24.07 5.79 21.83
CA PRO A 242 23.17 4.94 21.06
C PRO A 242 21.74 5.49 21.11
N ILE A 243 21.09 5.52 19.96
CA ILE A 243 19.67 5.78 19.80
C ILE A 243 19.09 4.61 19.03
N SER A 244 18.13 3.90 19.62
CA SER A 244 17.37 2.86 18.92
C SER A 244 16.08 3.44 18.34
N ARG A 245 15.67 2.91 17.18
CA ARG A 245 14.40 3.16 16.51
C ARG A 245 13.72 1.81 16.29
N ALA A 246 12.66 1.56 17.04
CA ALA A 246 11.75 0.45 16.79
C ALA A 246 10.64 0.91 15.84
N LYS A 247 10.42 0.16 14.75
CA LYS A 247 9.37 0.43 13.78
C LYS A 247 8.19 -0.52 14.00
N ARG A 248 6.99 0.05 14.08
CA ARG A 248 5.73 -0.70 14.01
C ARG A 248 4.90 -0.16 12.86
N TYR A 249 4.76 -0.94 11.80
CA TYR A 249 4.04 -0.52 10.60
C TYR A 249 2.53 -0.42 10.88
N THR A 250 1.92 0.64 10.35
CA THR A 250 0.48 0.93 10.43
C THR A 250 -0.19 0.78 9.07
N GLY A 251 0.56 0.96 7.98
CA GLY A 251 0.14 0.67 6.61
C GLY A 251 1.36 0.27 5.77
N LEU A 252 1.17 -0.60 4.79
CA LEU A 252 2.20 -0.99 3.82
C LEU A 252 1.81 -0.51 2.42
N TYR A 253 2.76 0.02 1.66
CA TYR A 253 2.52 0.42 0.29
C TYR A 253 2.33 -0.81 -0.62
N CYS A 254 1.29 -0.75 -1.45
CA CYS A 254 1.04 -1.66 -2.55
C CYS A 254 0.83 -0.85 -3.84
N GLY A 255 1.92 -0.50 -4.52
CA GLY A 255 1.88 0.37 -5.69
C GLY A 255 1.75 1.82 -5.26
N ALA A 256 0.77 2.53 -5.83
CA ALA A 256 0.41 3.89 -5.40
C ALA A 256 -0.55 3.88 -4.19
N ASP A 257 -1.01 2.71 -3.75
CA ASP A 257 -1.98 2.56 -2.67
C ASP A 257 -1.32 2.10 -1.35
N VAL A 258 -2.01 2.30 -0.24
CA VAL A 258 -1.59 1.86 1.11
C VAL A 258 -2.55 0.80 1.60
N LEU A 259 -2.06 -0.42 1.79
CA LEU A 259 -2.79 -1.45 2.53
C LEU A 259 -2.62 -1.20 4.02
N ALA A 260 -3.72 -1.01 4.74
CA ALA A 260 -3.67 -0.98 6.19
C ALA A 260 -3.11 -2.32 6.71
N VAL A 261 -2.18 -2.27 7.67
CA VAL A 261 -1.71 -3.47 8.36
C VAL A 261 -2.77 -3.85 9.39
N GLN A 262 -3.86 -4.49 8.94
CA GLN A 262 -4.87 -5.08 9.83
C GLN A 262 -5.20 -6.52 9.43
N ALA A 263 -5.30 -7.37 10.46
CA ALA A 263 -5.81 -8.72 10.39
C ALA A 263 -7.32 -8.66 10.09
N GLY A 264 -7.71 -9.03 8.88
CA GLY A 264 -9.11 -9.03 8.45
C GLY A 264 -9.32 -9.66 7.07
N ALA A 265 -8.37 -9.45 6.16
CA ALA A 265 -8.49 -9.83 4.75
C ALA A 265 -7.99 -11.25 4.40
N GLY A 266 -8.00 -12.18 5.36
CA GLY A 266 -7.40 -13.51 5.16
C GLY A 266 -5.89 -13.50 4.91
N ILE A 267 -5.25 -12.33 5.03
CA ILE A 267 -3.81 -12.09 4.93
C ILE A 267 -3.37 -11.33 6.18
N ASP A 268 -2.67 -12.04 7.07
CA ASP A 268 -1.96 -11.49 8.22
C ASP A 268 -0.60 -10.94 7.76
N VAL A 269 -0.45 -9.62 7.85
CA VAL A 269 0.84 -8.96 7.65
C VAL A 269 1.38 -8.48 8.99
N ALA A 270 2.61 -8.87 9.31
CA ALA A 270 3.38 -8.39 10.45
C ALA A 270 4.72 -7.88 9.95
N ALA A 271 5.03 -6.62 10.24
CA ALA A 271 6.32 -6.04 9.93
C ALA A 271 6.84 -5.32 11.16
N ASP A 272 8.08 -5.62 11.51
CA ASP A 272 8.77 -5.03 12.66
C ASP A 272 10.23 -4.80 12.27
N GLY A 273 10.81 -3.74 12.82
CA GLY A 273 12.20 -3.41 12.60
C GLY A 273 12.83 -2.78 13.82
N GLU A 274 14.11 -3.03 14.02
CA GLU A 274 14.92 -2.36 15.02
C GLU A 274 16.21 -1.86 14.36
N ILE A 275 16.47 -0.56 14.49
CA ILE A 275 17.66 0.08 13.99
C ILE A 275 18.33 0.82 15.15
N VAL A 276 19.64 0.66 15.31
CA VAL A 276 20.43 1.32 16.35
C VAL A 276 21.50 2.16 15.69
N ALA A 277 21.41 3.48 15.87
CA ALA A 277 22.46 4.42 15.50
C ALA A 277 23.31 4.78 16.71
N ARG A 278 24.64 4.79 16.55
CA ARG A 278 25.59 5.25 17.56
C ARG A 278 26.16 6.59 17.11
N PHE A 279 25.82 7.65 17.83
CA PHE A 279 26.28 9.01 17.53
C PHE A 279 27.57 9.32 18.27
N ASP A 280 28.53 9.91 17.57
CA ASP A 280 29.68 10.57 18.17
C ASP A 280 29.20 11.80 18.95
N ARG A 281 29.44 11.77 20.27
CA ARG A 281 29.01 12.81 21.19
C ARG A 281 29.68 14.16 20.96
N ALA A 282 30.93 14.17 20.54
CA ALA A 282 31.64 15.43 20.29
C ALA A 282 31.10 16.10 19.02
N ASN A 283 30.74 15.29 18.04
CA ASN A 283 30.57 15.73 16.67
C ASN A 283 29.12 15.70 16.17
N GLY A 284 28.17 15.12 16.91
CA GLY A 284 26.76 15.06 16.52
C GLY A 284 26.52 14.33 15.19
N ARG A 285 27.33 13.32 14.87
CA ARG A 285 27.22 12.51 13.65
C ARG A 285 27.26 11.03 13.99
N TRP A 286 26.63 10.22 13.16
CA TRP A 286 26.68 8.77 13.22
C TRP A 286 28.11 8.23 13.05
N ALA A 287 28.52 7.40 14.01
CA ALA A 287 29.73 6.58 13.95
C ALA A 287 29.42 5.17 13.41
N SER A 288 28.27 4.61 13.78
CA SER A 288 27.74 3.40 13.15
C SER A 288 26.22 3.32 13.21
N ILE A 289 25.64 2.53 12.31
CA ILE A 289 24.24 2.16 12.27
C ILE A 289 24.18 0.66 12.02
N ASP A 290 23.40 -0.06 12.81
CA ASP A 290 23.09 -1.46 12.59
C ASP A 290 21.58 -1.63 12.66
N GLY A 291 21.00 -2.37 11.72
CA GLY A 291 19.55 -2.53 11.65
C GLY A 291 19.15 -3.93 11.21
N ARG A 292 18.01 -4.38 11.73
CA ARG A 292 17.32 -5.57 11.27
C ARG A 292 15.84 -5.27 11.09
N GLU A 293 15.29 -5.75 10.00
CA GLU A 293 13.87 -5.67 9.70
C GLU A 293 13.36 -7.03 9.28
N THR A 294 12.15 -7.35 9.70
CA THR A 294 11.45 -8.56 9.30
C THR A 294 10.05 -8.21 8.84
N VAL A 295 9.66 -8.80 7.72
CA VAL A 295 8.30 -8.68 7.17
C VAL A 295 7.79 -10.09 7.02
N ARG A 296 6.61 -10.34 7.55
CA ARG A 296 5.95 -11.62 7.49
C ARG A 296 4.56 -11.41 6.93
N VAL A 297 4.27 -12.07 5.82
CA VAL A 297 2.94 -12.12 5.25
C VAL A 297 2.50 -13.58 5.30
N ARG A 298 1.35 -13.83 5.92
CA ARG A 298 0.69 -15.13 5.96
C ARG A 298 -0.72 -14.94 5.47
N GLY A 299 -1.27 -15.89 4.74
CA GLY A 299 -2.68 -15.81 4.40
C GLY A 299 -3.13 -16.93 3.50
N ASP A 300 -4.44 -17.11 3.44
CA ASP A 300 -5.06 -17.92 2.40
C ASP A 300 -5.41 -17.00 1.22
N ALA A 301 -4.55 -17.05 0.20
CA ALA A 301 -4.77 -16.31 -1.03
C ALA A 301 -5.28 -17.29 -2.11
N TRP A 302 -6.59 -17.25 -2.39
CA TRP A 302 -7.25 -18.05 -3.43
C TRP A 302 -7.23 -19.58 -3.19
N GLY A 303 -7.31 -20.03 -1.94
CA GLY A 303 -7.23 -21.46 -1.60
C GLY A 303 -5.79 -22.00 -1.61
N MET A 304 -4.81 -21.10 -1.55
CA MET A 304 -3.38 -21.41 -1.43
C MET A 304 -2.85 -20.74 -0.17
N ASP A 305 -2.22 -21.54 0.70
CA ASP A 305 -1.50 -21.02 1.86
C ASP A 305 -0.28 -20.23 1.39
N LEU A 306 -0.40 -18.91 1.37
CA LEU A 306 0.68 -17.99 1.04
C LEU A 306 1.47 -17.64 2.29
N GLU A 307 2.77 -17.87 2.22
CA GLU A 307 3.71 -17.54 3.28
C GLU A 307 4.92 -16.80 2.67
N ILE A 308 5.04 -15.51 3.00
CA ILE A 308 6.20 -14.69 2.64
C ILE A 308 6.94 -14.31 3.91
N ASP A 309 8.22 -14.66 3.97
CA ASP A 309 9.15 -14.21 5.01
C ASP A 309 10.24 -13.36 4.38
N GLY A 310 10.19 -12.06 4.64
CA GLY A 310 11.26 -11.12 4.37
C GLY A 310 12.10 -10.87 5.61
N SER A 311 13.41 -10.85 5.44
CA SER A 311 14.34 -10.31 6.43
C SER A 311 15.36 -9.40 5.74
N SER A 312 15.74 -8.33 6.41
CA SER A 312 16.77 -7.42 5.94
C SER A 312 17.69 -7.06 7.10
N GLU A 313 18.98 -7.02 6.84
CA GLU A 313 20.00 -6.55 7.78
C GLU A 313 20.82 -5.47 7.09
N CYS A 314 21.10 -4.37 7.79
CA CYS A 314 21.97 -3.31 7.32
C CYS A 314 23.05 -2.98 8.35
N SER A 315 24.23 -2.62 7.87
CA SER A 315 25.31 -2.11 8.71
C SER A 315 26.02 -0.97 7.98
N ILE A 316 26.22 0.15 8.67
CA ILE A 316 26.93 1.31 8.16
C ILE A 316 27.92 1.76 9.22
N GLN A 317 29.20 1.88 8.86
CA GLN A 317 30.29 2.16 9.80
C GLN A 317 31.19 3.25 9.25
N LEU A 318 31.45 4.29 10.06
CA LEU A 318 32.34 5.38 9.67
C LEU A 318 33.75 4.83 9.40
N ALA A 319 34.23 5.03 8.18
CA ALA A 319 35.54 4.54 7.74
C ALA A 319 36.58 5.64 7.73
N SER A 320 36.20 6.84 7.27
CA SER A 320 37.07 8.00 7.25
C SER A 320 36.28 9.29 7.14
N GLU A 321 36.93 10.39 7.47
CA GLU A 321 36.40 11.73 7.40
C GLU A 321 37.44 12.66 6.79
N ALA A 322 36.98 13.55 5.93
CA ALA A 322 37.78 14.60 5.34
C ALA A 322 36.98 15.90 5.29
N THR A 323 37.67 17.02 5.47
CA THR A 323 37.11 18.33 5.12
C THR A 323 37.64 18.68 3.73
N ARG A 324 36.75 18.81 2.76
CA ARG A 324 37.10 19.26 1.42
C ARG A 324 36.48 20.62 1.17
N GLN A 325 37.32 21.61 0.87
CA GLN A 325 36.81 22.79 0.20
C GLN A 325 36.38 22.38 -1.19
N ASP A 326 35.10 22.54 -1.49
CA ASP A 326 34.58 22.36 -2.83
C ASP A 326 35.18 23.42 -3.74
N PRO A 327 36.04 23.05 -4.71
CA PRO A 327 36.72 24.02 -5.57
C PRO A 327 35.74 24.77 -6.48
N SER A 328 34.51 24.27 -6.66
CA SER A 328 33.48 24.94 -7.47
C SER A 328 32.70 26.03 -6.73
N GLY A 329 32.67 25.99 -5.39
CA GLY A 329 31.83 26.85 -4.57
C GLY A 329 30.32 26.70 -4.84
N ALA A 330 29.90 25.60 -5.48
CA ALA A 330 28.52 25.39 -5.88
C ALA A 330 27.62 25.11 -4.68
N SER A 331 26.51 25.84 -4.56
CA SER A 331 25.53 25.61 -3.51
C SER A 331 24.80 24.27 -3.70
N PHE A 332 24.09 23.83 -2.66
CA PHE A 332 23.20 22.66 -2.73
C PHE A 332 22.20 22.76 -3.90
N LEU A 333 21.60 23.93 -4.11
CA LEU A 333 20.66 24.16 -5.21
C LEU A 333 21.34 24.14 -6.59
N ASP A 334 22.56 24.66 -6.70
CA ASP A 334 23.32 24.62 -7.95
C ASP A 334 23.61 23.17 -8.36
N ARG A 335 23.90 22.31 -7.38
CA ARG A 335 24.17 20.88 -7.60
C ARG A 335 22.94 20.13 -8.08
N ILE A 336 21.80 20.29 -7.40
CA ILE A 336 20.50 19.73 -7.82
C ILE A 336 20.17 20.14 -9.26
N ARG A 337 20.35 21.43 -9.60
CA ARG A 337 20.11 21.93 -10.96
C ARG A 337 21.08 21.34 -11.97
N SER A 338 22.37 21.29 -11.65
CA SER A 338 23.40 20.75 -12.54
C SER A 338 23.23 19.27 -12.84
N ALA A 339 22.75 18.50 -11.86
CA ALA A 339 22.46 17.08 -11.98
C ALA A 339 21.08 16.80 -12.61
N SER A 340 20.34 17.84 -12.99
CA SER A 340 18.99 17.75 -13.58
C SER A 340 18.05 16.88 -12.74
N CYS A 341 18.06 17.09 -11.42
CA CYS A 341 17.28 16.25 -10.52
C CYS A 341 15.78 16.56 -10.56
N GLU A 342 15.00 15.55 -10.21
CA GLU A 342 13.59 15.61 -9.86
C GLU A 342 13.43 15.48 -8.35
N ALA A 343 12.48 16.22 -7.78
CA ALA A 343 12.25 16.30 -6.34
C ALA A 343 11.09 15.41 -5.90
N PHE A 344 11.27 14.69 -4.79
CA PHE A 344 10.29 13.79 -4.20
C PHE A 344 10.14 14.13 -2.71
N THR A 345 8.96 14.55 -2.28
CA THR A 345 8.69 14.80 -0.85
C THR A 345 8.55 13.49 -0.07
N GLU A 346 8.10 12.44 -0.73
CA GLU A 346 8.04 11.09 -0.20
C GLU A 346 8.66 10.10 -1.20
N LEU A 347 9.48 9.19 -0.69
CA LEU A 347 9.93 8.01 -1.44
C LEU A 347 8.81 6.98 -1.35
N LEU A 348 7.78 7.15 -2.18
CA LEU A 348 6.87 6.05 -2.47
C LEU A 348 7.67 5.01 -3.27
N PRO A 349 7.44 3.70 -3.06
CA PRO A 349 7.95 2.72 -4.01
C PRO A 349 7.41 3.16 -5.37
N GLY A 350 8.33 3.59 -6.25
CA GLY A 350 7.92 3.91 -7.62
C GLY A 350 7.23 2.66 -8.11
N ALA A 351 5.97 2.79 -8.55
CA ALA A 351 5.33 1.71 -9.28
C ALA A 351 6.39 1.23 -10.26
N LEU A 352 6.79 -0.04 -10.14
CA LEU A 352 7.51 -0.65 -11.26
C LEU A 352 6.59 -0.34 -12.43
N GLU A 353 7.05 0.54 -13.32
CA GLU A 353 6.26 0.87 -14.49
C GLU A 353 5.91 -0.49 -15.10
N PRO A 354 4.63 -0.76 -15.44
CA PRO A 354 4.23 -2.05 -16.00
C PRO A 354 5.20 -2.51 -17.07
N ASP A 355 5.67 -1.54 -17.87
CA ASP A 355 6.56 -1.67 -18.99
C ASP A 355 8.02 -1.98 -18.59
N SER A 356 8.39 -1.80 -17.32
CA SER A 356 9.74 -2.00 -16.75
C SER A 356 9.90 -3.31 -15.98
N LEU A 357 8.81 -4.06 -15.79
CA LEU A 357 8.91 -5.48 -15.46
C LEU A 357 9.02 -6.20 -16.80
N PRO A 358 10.17 -6.80 -17.16
CA PRO A 358 10.18 -7.74 -18.25
C PRO A 358 9.35 -8.94 -17.77
N LEU A 359 8.08 -8.92 -18.17
CA LEU A 359 7.26 -10.11 -18.15
C LEU A 359 7.85 -11.02 -19.21
N GLU A 360 8.94 -11.73 -18.86
CA GLU A 360 9.53 -12.73 -19.73
C GLU A 360 8.42 -13.72 -20.07
N ARG A 361 8.04 -13.72 -21.35
CA ARG A 361 7.03 -14.65 -21.84
C ARG A 361 7.61 -16.04 -21.70
N ARG A 362 6.86 -16.94 -21.06
CA ARG A 362 7.23 -18.36 -21.00
C ARG A 362 7.35 -18.95 -22.41
N PHE A 363 6.65 -18.33 -23.37
CA PHE A 363 6.67 -18.66 -24.78
C PHE A 363 6.93 -17.40 -25.62
N PRO A 364 8.21 -17.02 -25.83
CA PRO A 364 8.58 -15.76 -26.48
C PRO A 364 8.00 -15.59 -27.88
N ASP A 365 7.87 -16.69 -28.63
CA ASP A 365 7.41 -16.70 -30.02
C ASP A 365 5.95 -17.15 -30.19
N ALA A 366 5.24 -17.46 -29.09
CA ALA A 366 3.90 -18.03 -29.22
C ALA A 366 2.88 -17.00 -29.68
N SER A 367 2.04 -17.40 -30.64
CA SER A 367 0.85 -16.65 -31.01
C SER A 367 -0.23 -16.71 -29.92
N ILE A 368 -1.22 -15.84 -30.00
CA ILE A 368 -2.37 -15.89 -29.08
C ILE A 368 -3.08 -17.25 -29.15
N GLU A 369 -3.25 -17.82 -30.35
CA GLU A 369 -3.87 -19.12 -30.54
C GLU A 369 -3.07 -20.25 -29.89
N GLU A 370 -1.73 -20.18 -29.94
CA GLU A 370 -0.87 -21.18 -29.30
C GLU A 370 -0.94 -21.09 -27.78
N VAL A 371 -1.00 -19.88 -27.21
CA VAL A 371 -1.18 -19.68 -25.76
C VAL A 371 -2.54 -20.22 -25.32
N LEU A 372 -3.61 -19.89 -26.06
CA LEU A 372 -4.97 -20.36 -25.75
C LEU A 372 -5.15 -21.87 -25.96
N SER A 373 -4.56 -22.45 -27.01
CA SER A 373 -4.62 -23.90 -27.25
C SER A 373 -4.00 -24.67 -26.08
N ARG A 374 -2.86 -24.20 -25.57
CA ARG A 374 -2.18 -24.80 -24.41
C ARG A 374 -3.00 -24.65 -23.13
N ALA A 375 -3.64 -23.50 -22.94
CA ALA A 375 -4.57 -23.30 -21.84
C ALA A 375 -5.71 -24.33 -21.91
N ARG A 376 -6.33 -24.50 -23.09
CA ARG A 376 -7.44 -25.47 -23.29
C ARG A 376 -7.02 -26.92 -23.04
N GLU A 377 -5.85 -27.34 -23.55
CA GLU A 377 -5.33 -28.70 -23.34
C GLU A 377 -5.15 -29.01 -21.84
N ARG A 378 -4.69 -28.03 -21.06
CA ARG A 378 -4.43 -28.22 -19.63
C ARG A 378 -5.68 -28.20 -18.76
N VAL A 379 -6.67 -27.37 -19.12
CA VAL A 379 -7.98 -27.40 -18.45
C VAL A 379 -8.64 -28.78 -18.57
N GLN A 380 -8.41 -29.50 -19.67
CA GLN A 380 -8.90 -30.87 -19.85
C GLN A 380 -8.19 -31.92 -18.96
N GLU A 381 -6.98 -31.63 -18.46
CA GLU A 381 -6.16 -32.55 -17.66
C GLU A 381 -6.41 -32.46 -16.13
N GLY A 382 -7.05 -31.38 -15.64
CA GLY A 382 -7.60 -31.28 -14.29
C GLY A 382 -7.08 -30.13 -13.41
N SER A 383 -8.03 -29.44 -12.76
CA SER A 383 -7.97 -28.33 -11.78
C SER A 383 -7.38 -26.99 -12.25
N TRP A 384 -8.29 -26.00 -12.37
CA TRP A 384 -8.09 -24.64 -12.88
C TRP A 384 -7.36 -23.68 -11.93
N ALA A 385 -7.38 -23.95 -10.62
CA ALA A 385 -7.07 -22.95 -9.59
C ALA A 385 -5.60 -22.44 -9.61
N GLY A 386 -4.66 -23.23 -10.13
CA GLY A 386 -3.24 -22.84 -10.19
C GLY A 386 -2.77 -22.32 -11.57
N GLU A 387 -3.24 -22.92 -12.67
CA GLU A 387 -2.62 -22.74 -14.00
C GLU A 387 -3.21 -21.59 -14.84
N SER A 388 -4.49 -21.24 -14.69
CA SER A 388 -5.14 -20.14 -15.45
C SER A 388 -4.48 -18.78 -15.21
N SER A 389 -3.93 -18.65 -14.01
CA SER A 389 -3.19 -17.51 -13.53
C SER A 389 -1.84 -17.31 -14.28
N LEU A 390 -1.27 -18.38 -14.83
CA LEU A 390 -0.05 -18.37 -15.65
C LEU A 390 -0.34 -17.94 -17.09
N TYR A 391 -1.47 -18.38 -17.67
CA TYR A 391 -1.87 -17.99 -19.02
C TYR A 391 -2.32 -16.52 -19.09
N LEU A 392 -2.98 -16.02 -18.05
CA LEU A 392 -3.29 -14.61 -17.90
C LEU A 392 -2.02 -13.75 -18.03
N HIS A 393 -0.94 -14.15 -17.34
CA HIS A 393 0.35 -13.46 -17.40
C HIS A 393 0.97 -13.48 -18.80
N ASP A 394 1.03 -14.65 -19.45
CA ASP A 394 1.58 -14.78 -20.80
C ASP A 394 0.79 -13.95 -21.84
N LEU A 395 -0.53 -13.83 -21.67
CA LEU A 395 -1.39 -13.00 -22.51
C LEU A 395 -1.19 -11.51 -22.25
N VAL A 396 -1.12 -11.08 -20.99
CA VAL A 396 -0.82 -9.68 -20.64
C VAL A 396 0.54 -9.27 -21.24
N ALA A 397 1.57 -10.09 -21.07
CA ALA A 397 2.89 -9.85 -21.63
C ALA A 397 2.87 -9.79 -23.18
N LEU A 398 2.09 -10.65 -23.82
CA LEU A 398 1.89 -10.62 -25.28
C LEU A 398 1.21 -9.31 -25.72
N PHE A 399 0.18 -8.86 -25.01
CA PHE A 399 -0.57 -7.66 -25.35
C PHE A 399 0.25 -6.38 -25.17
N LEU A 400 1.11 -6.33 -24.16
CA LEU A 400 2.07 -5.24 -23.98
C LEU A 400 3.13 -5.21 -25.09
N ALA A 401 3.50 -6.38 -25.64
CA ALA A 401 4.56 -6.49 -26.65
C ALA A 401 4.06 -6.36 -28.11
N ASP A 402 2.85 -6.80 -28.44
CA ASP A 402 2.31 -6.81 -29.80
C ASP A 402 0.85 -6.31 -29.86
N PRO A 403 0.60 -5.07 -30.33
CA PRO A 403 -0.75 -4.53 -30.52
C PRO A 403 -1.66 -5.39 -31.42
N ARG A 404 -1.09 -6.16 -32.36
CA ARG A 404 -1.91 -7.04 -33.21
C ARG A 404 -2.51 -8.21 -32.43
N ALA A 405 -1.87 -8.62 -31.33
CA ALA A 405 -2.42 -9.64 -30.45
C ALA A 405 -3.63 -9.11 -29.67
N VAL A 406 -3.66 -7.81 -29.35
CA VAL A 406 -4.84 -7.15 -28.76
C VAL A 406 -6.01 -7.19 -29.74
N GLU A 407 -5.79 -6.83 -31.00
CA GLU A 407 -6.84 -6.89 -32.04
C GLU A 407 -7.40 -8.31 -32.22
N GLN A 408 -6.52 -9.33 -32.25
CA GLN A 408 -6.92 -10.73 -32.35
C GLN A 408 -7.70 -11.19 -31.11
N ALA A 409 -7.27 -10.79 -29.91
CA ALA A 409 -7.97 -11.10 -28.68
C ALA A 409 -9.39 -10.53 -28.66
N LEU A 410 -9.56 -9.29 -29.14
CA LEU A 410 -10.86 -8.62 -29.24
C LEU A 410 -11.79 -9.32 -30.25
N ASP A 411 -11.27 -9.73 -31.42
CA ASP A 411 -12.05 -10.50 -32.41
C ASP A 411 -12.48 -11.87 -31.85
N LEU A 412 -11.56 -12.56 -31.16
CA LEU A 412 -11.86 -13.83 -30.49
C LEU A 412 -12.91 -13.64 -29.39
N LEU A 413 -12.80 -12.58 -28.59
CA LEU A 413 -13.75 -12.26 -27.54
C LEU A 413 -15.15 -11.98 -28.13
N GLY A 414 -15.23 -11.20 -29.20
CA GLY A 414 -16.47 -10.89 -29.92
C GLY A 414 -17.17 -12.10 -30.52
N ARG A 415 -16.42 -13.12 -30.96
CA ARG A 415 -16.94 -14.36 -31.55
C ARG A 415 -17.11 -15.51 -30.55
N SER A 416 -16.54 -15.39 -29.37
CA SER A 416 -16.55 -16.45 -28.36
C SER A 416 -17.97 -16.85 -28.02
N THR A 417 -18.21 -18.14 -27.79
CA THR A 417 -19.52 -18.70 -27.39
C THR A 417 -19.78 -18.62 -25.89
N GLY A 418 -18.79 -18.16 -25.10
CA GLY A 418 -18.86 -18.07 -23.63
C GLY A 418 -17.81 -18.96 -22.96
N GLY A 419 -17.85 -19.02 -21.62
CA GLY A 419 -16.97 -19.87 -20.82
C GLY A 419 -15.68 -19.19 -20.36
N GLU A 420 -14.79 -19.99 -19.79
CA GLU A 420 -13.58 -19.54 -19.07
C GLU A 420 -12.59 -18.76 -19.96
N GLU A 421 -12.50 -19.10 -21.25
CA GLU A 421 -11.64 -18.40 -22.21
C GLU A 421 -12.06 -16.94 -22.40
N MET A 422 -13.37 -16.67 -22.43
CA MET A 422 -13.92 -15.31 -22.52
C MET A 422 -13.50 -14.47 -21.32
N GLN A 423 -13.49 -15.06 -20.12
CA GLN A 423 -13.06 -14.41 -18.89
C GLN A 423 -11.55 -14.12 -18.89
N VAL A 424 -10.74 -15.09 -19.28
CA VAL A 424 -9.27 -14.93 -19.32
C VAL A 424 -8.87 -13.85 -20.33
N LEU A 425 -9.50 -13.83 -21.52
CA LEU A 425 -9.24 -12.80 -22.54
C LEU A 425 -9.64 -11.40 -22.07
N ALA A 426 -10.85 -11.24 -21.53
CA ALA A 426 -11.32 -9.94 -21.03
C ALA A 426 -10.42 -9.43 -19.89
N MET A 427 -10.02 -10.31 -18.97
CA MET A 427 -9.12 -9.96 -17.87
C MET A 427 -7.71 -9.61 -18.35
N ALA A 428 -7.16 -10.37 -19.30
CA ALA A 428 -5.84 -10.10 -19.86
C ALA A 428 -5.80 -8.75 -20.61
N LEU A 429 -6.85 -8.45 -21.37
CA LEU A 429 -7.01 -7.15 -22.04
C LEU A 429 -7.09 -6.01 -21.03
N ALA A 430 -7.89 -6.17 -19.97
CA ALA A 430 -8.02 -5.19 -18.90
C ALA A 430 -6.70 -4.94 -18.16
N TRP A 431 -6.00 -6.02 -17.78
CA TRP A 431 -4.75 -5.95 -17.02
C TRP A 431 -3.56 -5.46 -17.84
N SER A 432 -3.62 -5.61 -19.17
CA SER A 432 -2.64 -4.95 -20.05
C SER A 432 -2.66 -3.44 -19.90
N GLY A 433 -3.79 -2.85 -19.47
CA GLY A 433 -3.96 -1.40 -19.33
C GLY A 433 -3.85 -0.62 -20.64
N SER A 434 -3.63 -1.29 -21.79
CA SER A 434 -3.38 -0.64 -23.07
C SER A 434 -4.59 0.16 -23.55
N GLU A 435 -4.36 1.33 -24.14
CA GLU A 435 -5.43 2.16 -24.71
C GLU A 435 -6.26 1.38 -25.74
N ALA A 436 -5.60 0.57 -26.57
CA ALA A 436 -6.26 -0.27 -27.56
C ALA A 436 -7.14 -1.36 -26.92
N GLY A 437 -6.68 -1.99 -25.82
CA GLY A 437 -7.47 -2.97 -25.08
C GLY A 437 -8.69 -2.35 -24.42
N GLN A 438 -8.53 -1.18 -23.79
CA GLN A 438 -9.63 -0.41 -23.20
C GLN A 438 -10.67 -0.01 -24.25
N ALA A 439 -10.24 0.65 -25.34
CA ALA A 439 -11.14 1.08 -26.42
C ALA A 439 -11.85 -0.11 -27.08
N GLY A 440 -11.15 -1.23 -27.28
CA GLY A 440 -11.72 -2.45 -27.82
C GLY A 440 -12.78 -3.08 -26.93
N LEU A 441 -12.52 -3.23 -25.63
CA LEU A 441 -13.51 -3.72 -24.67
C LEU A 441 -14.72 -2.79 -24.62
N ALA A 442 -14.50 -1.48 -24.65
CA ALA A 442 -15.57 -0.50 -24.64
C ALA A 442 -16.43 -0.56 -25.91
N ALA A 443 -15.81 -0.77 -27.09
CA ALA A 443 -16.52 -1.02 -28.34
C ALA A 443 -17.36 -2.31 -28.28
N LEU A 444 -16.82 -3.40 -27.71
CA LEU A 444 -17.56 -4.66 -27.53
C LEU A 444 -18.75 -4.50 -26.57
N ALA A 445 -18.60 -3.71 -25.50
CA ALA A 445 -19.69 -3.42 -24.57
C ALA A 445 -20.84 -2.61 -25.24
N ALA A 446 -20.48 -1.64 -26.07
CA ALA A 446 -21.40 -0.75 -26.78
C ALA A 446 -22.09 -1.41 -27.99
N ASP A 447 -21.53 -2.47 -28.57
CA ASP A 447 -22.07 -3.11 -29.77
C ASP A 447 -23.35 -3.92 -29.47
N CYS A 448 -24.49 -3.31 -29.78
CA CYS A 448 -25.81 -3.91 -29.63
C CYS A 448 -26.07 -5.12 -30.55
N ALA A 449 -25.22 -5.38 -31.55
CA ALA A 449 -25.31 -6.58 -32.39
C ALA A 449 -24.70 -7.82 -31.73
N LEU A 450 -23.88 -7.64 -30.69
CA LEU A 450 -23.27 -8.73 -29.95
C LEU A 450 -24.21 -9.33 -28.89
N ARG A 451 -23.90 -10.56 -28.48
CA ARG A 451 -24.65 -11.27 -27.45
C ARG A 451 -24.47 -10.59 -26.09
N PRO A 452 -25.50 -10.57 -25.22
CA PRO A 452 -25.41 -9.94 -23.90
C PRO A 452 -24.23 -10.42 -23.06
N GLU A 453 -23.88 -11.71 -23.13
CA GLU A 453 -22.78 -12.28 -22.34
C GLU A 453 -21.41 -11.72 -22.73
N VAL A 454 -21.20 -11.43 -24.03
CA VAL A 454 -19.97 -10.81 -24.53
C VAL A 454 -19.87 -9.37 -24.03
N ARG A 455 -20.99 -8.64 -24.16
CA ARG A 455 -21.08 -7.23 -23.73
C ARG A 455 -20.86 -7.09 -22.23
N GLN A 456 -21.50 -7.97 -21.44
CA GLN A 456 -21.31 -8.06 -20.00
C GLN A 456 -19.85 -8.36 -19.64
N LYS A 457 -19.21 -9.34 -20.28
CA LYS A 457 -17.81 -9.64 -20.00
C LYS A 457 -16.85 -8.52 -20.39
N ALA A 458 -17.17 -7.78 -21.44
CA ALA A 458 -16.42 -6.59 -21.79
C ALA A 458 -16.53 -5.51 -20.70
N LEU A 459 -17.74 -5.24 -20.19
CA LEU A 459 -17.97 -4.33 -19.06
C LEU A 459 -17.21 -4.76 -17.80
N GLU A 460 -17.34 -6.04 -17.42
CA GLU A 460 -16.61 -6.57 -16.26
C GLU A 460 -15.09 -6.45 -16.44
N GLY A 461 -14.57 -6.67 -17.65
CA GLY A 461 -13.17 -6.41 -17.99
C GLY A 461 -12.79 -4.94 -17.75
N LEU A 462 -13.61 -3.99 -18.21
CA LEU A 462 -13.38 -2.55 -17.98
C LEU A 462 -13.32 -2.21 -16.48
N GLY A 463 -14.06 -2.93 -15.63
CA GLY A 463 -14.00 -2.79 -14.17
C GLY A 463 -12.63 -3.09 -13.55
N PHE A 464 -11.81 -3.92 -14.21
CA PHE A 464 -10.47 -4.31 -13.75
C PHE A 464 -9.33 -3.65 -14.54
N VAL A 465 -9.64 -2.64 -15.34
CA VAL A 465 -8.65 -1.93 -16.15
C VAL A 465 -7.69 -1.17 -15.24
N ARG A 466 -6.39 -1.34 -15.50
CA ARG A 466 -5.36 -0.51 -14.89
C ARG A 466 -5.33 0.86 -15.57
N GLY A 467 -5.52 1.93 -14.80
CA GLY A 467 -5.45 3.30 -15.33
C GLY A 467 -6.58 3.58 -16.31
N ALA A 468 -7.83 3.51 -15.84
CA ALA A 468 -9.00 3.71 -16.68
C ALA A 468 -8.98 5.09 -17.36
N SER A 469 -9.13 5.08 -18.69
CA SER A 469 -9.21 6.31 -19.47
C SER A 469 -10.54 7.04 -19.24
N ALA A 470 -10.58 8.35 -19.54
CA ALA A 470 -11.82 9.12 -19.49
C ALA A 470 -12.91 8.54 -20.41
N GLU A 471 -12.52 7.97 -21.56
CA GLU A 471 -13.44 7.30 -22.49
C GLU A 471 -14.03 6.03 -21.87
N THR A 472 -13.22 5.23 -21.18
CA THR A 472 -13.68 4.06 -20.42
C THR A 472 -14.72 4.46 -19.38
N ILE A 473 -14.46 5.51 -18.59
CA ILE A 473 -15.40 6.00 -17.57
C ILE A 473 -16.71 6.47 -18.21
N GLU A 474 -16.63 7.20 -19.32
CA GLU A 474 -17.81 7.71 -20.00
C GLU A 474 -18.69 6.57 -20.55
N ILE A 475 -18.09 5.53 -21.14
CA ILE A 475 -18.83 4.37 -21.65
C ILE A 475 -19.52 3.60 -20.52
N LEU A 476 -18.83 3.42 -19.39
CA LEU A 476 -19.45 2.83 -18.21
C LEU A 476 -20.61 3.70 -17.69
N ARG A 477 -20.44 5.02 -17.64
CA ARG A 477 -21.50 5.97 -17.23
C ARG A 477 -22.72 5.93 -18.15
N GLU A 478 -22.51 5.96 -19.46
CA GLU A 478 -23.58 5.87 -20.46
C GLU A 478 -24.31 4.53 -20.39
N THR A 479 -23.58 3.43 -20.20
CA THR A 479 -24.16 2.09 -20.06
C THR A 479 -24.97 1.96 -18.77
N ALA A 480 -24.49 2.53 -17.66
CA ALA A 480 -25.21 2.58 -16.38
C ALA A 480 -26.54 3.37 -16.49
N ALA A 481 -26.57 4.43 -17.30
CA ALA A 481 -27.78 5.20 -17.60
C ALA A 481 -28.68 4.55 -18.69
N GLY A 482 -28.28 3.40 -19.22
CA GLY A 482 -28.97 2.69 -20.28
C GLY A 482 -30.30 2.05 -19.85
N LYS A 483 -31.04 1.51 -20.83
CA LYS A 483 -32.33 0.82 -20.60
C LYS A 483 -32.19 -0.66 -20.25
N ASP A 484 -31.02 -1.25 -20.49
CA ASP A 484 -30.75 -2.66 -20.22
C ASP A 484 -30.29 -2.82 -18.78
N ALA A 485 -31.15 -3.33 -17.91
CA ALA A 485 -30.90 -3.39 -16.47
C ALA A 485 -29.73 -4.31 -16.10
N GLU A 486 -29.47 -5.38 -16.86
CA GLU A 486 -28.34 -6.27 -16.59
C GLU A 486 -27.02 -5.56 -16.92
N LEU A 487 -26.95 -4.90 -18.08
CA LEU A 487 -25.75 -4.16 -18.47
C LEU A 487 -25.52 -2.91 -17.61
N ALA A 488 -26.60 -2.22 -17.23
CA ALA A 488 -26.51 -1.10 -16.30
C ALA A 488 -25.97 -1.54 -14.94
N ARG A 489 -26.40 -2.70 -14.43
CA ARG A 489 -25.85 -3.29 -13.19
C ARG A 489 -24.37 -3.59 -13.31
N SER A 490 -23.93 -4.25 -14.40
CA SER A 490 -22.50 -4.52 -14.64
C SER A 490 -21.69 -3.23 -14.78
N ALA A 491 -22.26 -2.18 -15.37
CA ALA A 491 -21.62 -0.89 -15.50
C ALA A 491 -21.45 -0.18 -14.15
N TYR A 492 -22.46 -0.19 -13.26
CA TYR A 492 -22.30 0.32 -11.89
C TYR A 492 -21.25 -0.46 -11.11
N GLN A 493 -21.26 -1.79 -11.20
CA GLN A 493 -20.23 -2.62 -10.56
C GLN A 493 -18.83 -2.25 -11.05
N SER A 494 -18.67 -2.06 -12.37
CA SER A 494 -17.40 -1.71 -12.98
C SER A 494 -16.95 -0.30 -12.59
N LEU A 495 -17.85 0.68 -12.55
CA LEU A 495 -17.57 2.02 -12.03
C LEU A 495 -17.16 1.98 -10.56
N GLY A 496 -17.81 1.14 -9.75
CA GLY A 496 -17.45 0.93 -8.34
C GLY A 496 -16.05 0.35 -8.18
N LEU A 497 -15.68 -0.62 -9.03
CA LEU A 497 -14.34 -1.22 -9.03
C LEU A 497 -13.25 -0.26 -9.55
N VAL A 498 -13.54 0.53 -10.58
CA VAL A 498 -12.61 1.55 -11.08
C VAL A 498 -12.48 2.71 -10.12
N GLY A 499 -13.57 3.08 -9.45
CA GLY A 499 -13.63 4.08 -8.39
C GLY A 499 -12.93 3.62 -7.11
N SER A 500 -12.88 2.31 -6.86
CA SER A 500 -12.02 1.72 -5.84
C SER A 500 -10.58 1.55 -6.38
N SER A 501 -9.68 0.98 -5.58
CA SER A 501 -8.21 1.00 -5.76
C SER A 501 -7.62 0.45 -7.08
N PHE A 502 -8.41 0.18 -8.13
CA PHE A 502 -7.94 -0.36 -9.42
C PHE A 502 -7.70 0.71 -10.52
N GLY A 503 -8.39 1.86 -10.49
CA GLY A 503 -8.40 2.83 -11.60
C GLY A 503 -7.20 3.78 -11.73
N GLY A 504 -6.24 3.75 -10.80
CA GLY A 504 -5.26 4.82 -10.62
C GLY A 504 -5.92 6.12 -10.10
N ALA A 505 -5.17 7.05 -9.52
CA ALA A 505 -5.74 8.21 -8.81
C ALA A 505 -6.74 9.03 -9.66
N ALA A 506 -6.40 9.34 -10.92
CA ALA A 506 -7.27 10.09 -11.81
C ALA A 506 -8.51 9.31 -12.27
N GLY A 507 -8.37 8.01 -12.53
CA GLY A 507 -9.49 7.14 -12.93
C GLY A 507 -10.47 6.93 -11.78
N ARG A 508 -9.97 6.82 -10.54
CA ARG A 508 -10.80 6.72 -9.33
C ARG A 508 -11.69 7.94 -9.14
N ASP A 509 -11.10 9.13 -9.18
CA ASP A 509 -11.85 10.38 -9.00
C ASP A 509 -12.93 10.53 -10.10
N ALA A 510 -12.57 10.27 -11.36
CA ALA A 510 -13.50 10.35 -12.48
C ALA A 510 -14.65 9.32 -12.39
N ALA A 511 -14.36 8.07 -12.02
CA ALA A 511 -15.38 7.05 -11.80
C ALA A 511 -16.30 7.42 -10.63
N GLY A 512 -15.72 7.97 -9.56
CA GLY A 512 -16.44 8.48 -8.40
C GLY A 512 -17.41 9.62 -8.74
N GLU A 513 -16.96 10.59 -9.53
CA GLU A 513 -17.81 11.67 -10.06
C GLU A 513 -18.92 11.13 -10.95
N ALA A 514 -18.62 10.18 -11.83
CA ALA A 514 -19.60 9.53 -12.70
C ALA A 514 -20.68 8.80 -11.88
N LEU A 515 -20.30 8.07 -10.83
CA LEU A 515 -21.23 7.40 -9.91
C LEU A 515 -22.13 8.38 -9.18
N ALA A 516 -21.55 9.44 -8.60
CA ALA A 516 -22.30 10.46 -7.88
C ALA A 516 -23.30 11.20 -8.78
N ALA A 517 -23.01 11.33 -10.07
CA ALA A 517 -23.87 11.97 -11.07
C ALA A 517 -24.91 11.03 -11.71
N SER A 518 -24.89 9.73 -11.41
CA SER A 518 -25.69 8.71 -12.11
C SER A 518 -26.59 7.89 -11.19
N GLU A 519 -27.19 8.51 -10.16
CA GLU A 519 -28.19 7.83 -9.33
C GLU A 519 -29.34 7.27 -10.20
N PRO A 520 -29.64 5.95 -10.13
CA PRO A 520 -30.63 5.35 -10.99
C PRO A 520 -32.05 5.75 -10.59
N THR A 521 -32.90 6.00 -11.57
CA THR A 521 -34.34 6.18 -11.34
C THR A 521 -35.10 4.86 -11.20
N ASP A 522 -34.54 3.76 -11.69
CA ASP A 522 -35.10 2.42 -11.55
C ASP A 522 -34.74 1.85 -10.15
N PRO A 523 -35.74 1.55 -9.30
CA PRO A 523 -35.50 0.95 -8.00
C PRO A 523 -34.70 -0.36 -8.06
N GLY A 524 -34.82 -1.14 -9.14
CA GLY A 524 -34.09 -2.41 -9.29
C GLY A 524 -32.58 -2.26 -9.51
N LEU A 525 -32.11 -1.03 -9.79
CA LEU A 525 -30.70 -0.70 -9.96
C LEU A 525 -30.10 -0.01 -8.72
N LEU A 526 -30.93 0.45 -7.78
CA LEU A 526 -30.47 1.12 -6.55
C LEU A 526 -29.47 0.28 -5.74
N PRO A 527 -29.68 -1.04 -5.51
CA PRO A 527 -28.72 -1.84 -4.76
C PRO A 527 -27.32 -1.83 -5.41
N ALA A 528 -27.25 -1.99 -6.73
CA ALA A 528 -26.00 -2.00 -7.47
C ALA A 528 -25.27 -0.65 -7.41
N TRP A 529 -26.02 0.45 -7.55
CA TRP A 529 -25.47 1.79 -7.42
C TRP A 529 -25.00 2.09 -5.99
N ILE A 530 -25.78 1.72 -4.97
CA ILE A 530 -25.41 1.89 -3.55
C ILE A 530 -24.12 1.11 -3.22
N THR A 531 -24.00 -0.14 -3.68
CA THR A 531 -22.78 -0.94 -3.53
C THR A 531 -21.59 -0.25 -4.21
N ALA A 532 -21.77 0.24 -5.45
CA ALA A 532 -20.72 0.95 -6.16
C ALA A 532 -20.28 2.24 -5.45
N MET A 533 -21.23 3.00 -4.89
CA MET A 533 -20.98 4.21 -4.10
C MET A 533 -20.26 3.93 -2.78
N GLY A 534 -20.50 2.77 -2.18
CA GLY A 534 -19.80 2.32 -0.98
C GLY A 534 -18.35 1.91 -1.27
N ASN A 535 -18.11 1.19 -2.36
CA ASN A 535 -16.77 0.74 -2.76
C ASN A 535 -15.90 1.90 -3.26
N ALA A 536 -16.46 2.80 -4.07
CA ALA A 536 -15.71 3.96 -4.58
C ALA A 536 -15.59 5.10 -3.56
N ALA A 537 -16.50 5.17 -2.59
CA ALA A 537 -16.60 6.22 -1.58
C ALA A 537 -16.33 7.66 -2.09
N PRO A 538 -16.92 8.10 -3.22
CA PRO A 538 -16.60 9.40 -3.80
C PRO A 538 -16.99 10.55 -2.89
N ALA A 539 -16.23 11.65 -2.92
CA ALA A 539 -16.51 12.83 -2.09
C ALA A 539 -17.96 13.36 -2.23
N GLY A 540 -18.57 13.22 -3.41
CA GLY A 540 -19.96 13.61 -3.69
C GLY A 540 -21.03 12.60 -3.24
N GLY A 541 -20.65 11.42 -2.75
CA GLY A 541 -21.58 10.32 -2.49
C GLY A 541 -22.18 10.23 -1.09
N LEU A 542 -21.63 10.98 -0.13
CA LEU A 542 -22.08 10.95 1.26
C LEU A 542 -23.54 11.41 1.42
N GLU A 543 -23.92 12.52 0.80
CA GLU A 543 -25.25 13.09 1.01
C GLU A 543 -26.36 12.20 0.42
N PRO A 544 -26.25 11.65 -0.81
CA PRO A 544 -27.19 10.66 -1.30
C PRO A 544 -27.30 9.42 -0.39
N LEU A 545 -26.18 8.86 0.08
CA LEU A 545 -26.21 7.69 0.96
C LEU A 545 -26.89 7.98 2.30
N LEU A 546 -26.67 9.16 2.90
CA LEU A 546 -27.39 9.57 4.11
C LEU A 546 -28.91 9.72 3.89
N GLN A 547 -29.34 10.08 2.69
CA GLN A 547 -30.76 10.13 2.35
C GLN A 547 -31.34 8.72 2.22
N HIS A 548 -30.64 7.80 1.55
CA HIS A 548 -31.05 6.40 1.43
C HIS A 548 -31.06 5.68 2.78
N ALA A 549 -30.11 5.97 3.66
CA ALA A 549 -30.06 5.45 5.04
C ALA A 549 -31.24 5.89 5.93
N ARG A 550 -32.14 6.77 5.43
CA ARG A 550 -33.34 7.22 6.13
C ARG A 550 -34.64 6.84 5.41
N ARG A 551 -34.57 6.14 4.28
CA ARG A 551 -35.76 5.72 3.52
C ARG A 551 -36.51 4.63 4.27
N GLU A 552 -37.81 4.50 3.98
CA GLU A 552 -38.66 3.46 4.55
C GLU A 552 -38.28 2.06 4.06
N ASP A 553 -37.84 1.96 2.80
CA ASP A 553 -37.39 0.71 2.19
C ASP A 553 -36.17 0.11 2.92
N ILE A 554 -36.31 -1.14 3.38
CA ILE A 554 -35.32 -1.82 4.22
C ILE A 554 -34.04 -2.12 3.43
N GLU A 555 -34.17 -2.60 2.18
CA GLU A 555 -33.02 -2.99 1.35
C GLU A 555 -32.14 -1.77 1.01
N SER A 556 -32.76 -0.68 0.55
CA SER A 556 -32.06 0.59 0.27
C SER A 556 -31.43 1.16 1.53
N ARG A 557 -32.12 1.09 2.67
CA ARG A 557 -31.61 1.60 3.95
C ARG A 557 -30.43 0.79 4.46
N ALA A 558 -30.53 -0.55 4.46
CA ALA A 558 -29.45 -1.46 4.88
C ALA A 558 -28.22 -1.30 3.98
N GLY A 559 -28.41 -1.32 2.66
CA GLY A 559 -27.32 -1.12 1.69
C GLY A 559 -26.64 0.23 1.86
N ALA A 560 -27.40 1.30 2.10
CA ALA A 560 -26.84 2.63 2.30
C ALA A 560 -26.08 2.74 3.62
N VAL A 561 -26.62 2.17 4.71
CA VAL A 561 -25.92 2.08 6.00
C VAL A 561 -24.60 1.33 5.85
N TYR A 562 -24.59 0.21 5.14
CA TYR A 562 -23.38 -0.54 4.82
C TYR A 562 -22.39 0.25 3.95
N ALA A 563 -22.87 0.97 2.93
CA ALA A 563 -22.04 1.77 2.04
C ALA A 563 -21.34 2.95 2.75
N LEU A 564 -21.92 3.45 3.84
CA LEU A 564 -21.32 4.53 4.63
C LEU A 564 -19.97 4.14 5.30
N ARG A 565 -19.62 2.85 5.33
CA ARG A 565 -18.34 2.34 5.85
C ARG A 565 -17.10 2.95 5.17
N GLY A 566 -17.22 3.27 3.88
CA GLY A 566 -16.15 3.89 3.10
C GLY A 566 -15.92 5.37 3.42
N TYR A 567 -16.79 5.99 4.21
CA TYR A 567 -16.76 7.43 4.49
C TYR A 567 -16.28 7.72 5.90
N ALA A 568 -15.20 8.49 6.01
CA ALA A 568 -14.67 8.86 7.31
C ALA A 568 -15.33 10.09 7.98
N ASP A 569 -16.47 10.55 7.44
CA ASP A 569 -17.25 11.68 7.96
C ASP A 569 -17.99 11.30 9.27
N LEU A 570 -18.04 12.22 10.23
CA LEU A 570 -18.73 12.01 11.51
C LEU A 570 -20.23 11.74 11.36
N ARG A 571 -20.87 12.29 10.32
CA ARG A 571 -22.28 12.04 9.99
C ARG A 571 -22.50 10.61 9.52
N ALA A 572 -21.60 10.07 8.70
CA ALA A 572 -21.63 8.67 8.29
C ALA A 572 -21.52 7.74 9.50
N ARG A 573 -20.51 7.99 10.36
CA ARG A 573 -20.30 7.22 11.59
C ARG A 573 -21.49 7.27 12.54
N ARG A 574 -22.13 8.43 12.69
CA ARG A 574 -23.35 8.58 13.49
C ARG A 574 -24.51 7.79 12.90
N ALA A 575 -24.74 7.90 11.59
CA ALA A 575 -25.82 7.15 10.93
C ALA A 575 -25.64 5.64 11.10
N VAL A 576 -24.42 5.11 10.97
CA VAL A 576 -24.11 3.69 11.21
C VAL A 576 -24.32 3.33 12.70
N ALA A 577 -23.83 4.16 13.63
CA ALA A 577 -23.97 3.88 15.06
C ALA A 577 -25.42 3.94 15.56
N ASP A 578 -26.22 4.87 15.04
CA ASP A 578 -27.64 5.00 15.34
C ASP A 578 -28.40 3.81 14.73
N ALA A 579 -28.08 3.42 13.50
CA ALA A 579 -28.67 2.24 12.85
C ALA A 579 -28.38 0.95 13.63
N ALA A 580 -27.15 0.74 14.10
CA ALA A 580 -26.76 -0.44 14.86
C ALA A 580 -27.52 -0.61 16.18
N ARG A 581 -27.90 0.50 16.84
CA ARG A 581 -28.60 0.48 18.14
C ARG A 581 -30.11 0.50 18.01
N ASP A 582 -30.62 1.34 17.11
CA ASP A 582 -32.00 1.83 17.19
C ASP A 582 -32.83 1.51 15.93
N ASP A 583 -32.25 0.97 14.84
CA ASP A 583 -33.08 0.68 13.64
C ASP A 583 -34.07 -0.46 13.93
N PRO A 584 -35.36 -0.29 13.58
CA PRO A 584 -36.36 -1.33 13.81
C PRO A 584 -36.12 -2.62 13.03
N ALA A 585 -35.43 -2.56 11.88
CA ALA A 585 -35.19 -3.71 11.02
C ALA A 585 -33.89 -4.43 11.38
N VAL A 586 -33.97 -5.76 11.56
CA VAL A 586 -32.82 -6.62 11.85
C VAL A 586 -31.74 -6.48 10.76
N ASP A 587 -32.13 -6.52 9.49
CA ASP A 587 -31.19 -6.44 8.36
C ASP A 587 -30.39 -5.14 8.35
N VAL A 588 -30.99 -4.02 8.77
CA VAL A 588 -30.28 -2.73 8.87
C VAL A 588 -29.31 -2.72 10.04
N ARG A 589 -29.68 -3.32 11.18
CA ARG A 589 -28.78 -3.47 12.33
C ARG A 589 -27.60 -4.38 12.00
N VAL A 590 -27.82 -5.49 11.29
CA VAL A 590 -26.76 -6.37 10.78
C VAL A 590 -25.82 -5.60 9.86
N ALA A 591 -26.36 -4.91 8.84
CA ALA A 591 -25.56 -4.09 7.92
C ALA A 591 -24.76 -2.99 8.65
N ALA A 592 -25.32 -2.43 9.72
CA ALA A 592 -24.62 -1.46 10.56
C ALA A 592 -23.49 -2.09 11.37
N VAL A 593 -23.70 -3.30 11.91
CA VAL A 593 -22.67 -4.07 12.61
C VAL A 593 -21.54 -4.46 11.65
N GLU A 594 -21.87 -4.90 10.43
CA GLU A 594 -20.90 -5.17 9.36
C GLU A 594 -20.09 -3.91 9.04
N ALA A 595 -20.73 -2.75 8.86
CA ALA A 595 -20.07 -1.46 8.64
C ALA A 595 -19.28 -0.90 9.86
N LEU A 596 -19.48 -1.48 11.05
CA LEU A 596 -18.67 -1.21 12.24
C LEU A 596 -17.53 -2.22 12.40
N SER A 597 -17.64 -3.40 11.78
CA SER A 597 -16.74 -4.55 11.94
C SER A 597 -15.35 -4.31 11.36
N ALA A 598 -15.24 -3.32 10.50
CA ALA A 598 -14.03 -2.98 9.80
C ALA A 598 -13.71 -1.46 9.93
N SER A 599 -14.59 -0.67 10.59
CA SER A 599 -14.30 0.71 11.01
C SER A 599 -13.24 0.70 12.12
N PRO A 600 -12.15 1.45 11.99
CA PRO A 600 -11.09 1.45 12.98
C PRO A 600 -11.48 2.25 14.23
N GLY A 601 -10.95 1.83 15.38
CA GLY A 601 -10.89 2.65 16.59
C GLY A 601 -11.82 2.21 17.73
N GLN A 602 -11.54 2.78 18.90
CA GLN A 602 -12.15 2.42 20.17
C GLN A 602 -13.68 2.61 20.20
N SER A 603 -14.20 3.62 19.48
CA SER A 603 -15.64 3.91 19.43
C SER A 603 -16.46 2.81 18.74
N ALA A 604 -15.89 2.11 17.75
CA ALA A 604 -16.57 0.99 17.09
C ALA A 604 -16.69 -0.20 18.06
N VAL A 605 -15.65 -0.48 18.84
CA VAL A 605 -15.65 -1.53 19.87
C VAL A 605 -16.72 -1.26 20.94
N GLU A 606 -16.88 -0.01 21.37
CA GLU A 606 -17.92 0.38 22.35
C GLU A 606 -19.34 0.18 21.82
N ILE A 607 -19.58 0.51 20.55
CA ILE A 607 -20.90 0.29 19.92
C ILE A 607 -21.19 -1.20 19.80
N LEU A 608 -20.23 -1.99 19.28
CA LEU A 608 -20.39 -3.43 19.11
C LEU A 608 -20.60 -4.16 20.44
N GLU A 609 -19.94 -3.69 21.51
CA GLU A 609 -20.16 -4.22 22.85
C GLU A 609 -21.57 -3.92 23.35
N SER A 610 -22.07 -2.70 23.18
CA SER A 610 -23.47 -2.36 23.50
C SER A 610 -24.45 -3.20 22.69
N VAL A 611 -24.22 -3.42 21.39
CA VAL A 611 -25.05 -4.30 20.56
C VAL A 611 -25.02 -5.75 21.07
N LEU A 612 -23.83 -6.28 21.40
CA LEU A 612 -23.69 -7.62 21.97
C LEU A 612 -24.37 -7.75 23.34
N ASP A 613 -24.44 -6.69 24.13
CA ASP A 613 -25.02 -6.73 25.48
C ASP A 613 -26.54 -6.49 25.48
N GLU A 614 -27.05 -5.68 24.55
CA GLU A 614 -28.38 -5.07 24.64
C GLU A 614 -29.33 -5.50 23.51
N ASP A 615 -28.85 -5.95 22.34
CA ASP A 615 -29.74 -6.30 21.23
C ASP A 615 -30.55 -7.56 21.53
N THR A 616 -31.85 -7.49 21.28
CA THR A 616 -32.79 -8.60 21.52
C THR A 616 -32.62 -9.76 20.56
N GLU A 617 -32.11 -9.52 19.36
CA GLU A 617 -32.05 -10.49 18.27
C GLU A 617 -30.70 -11.25 18.28
N PRO A 618 -30.69 -12.58 18.48
CA PRO A 618 -29.46 -13.36 18.55
C PRO A 618 -28.57 -13.26 17.31
N SER A 619 -29.16 -13.11 16.11
CA SER A 619 -28.39 -12.96 14.87
C SER A 619 -27.56 -11.67 14.85
N VAL A 620 -28.09 -10.55 15.34
CA VAL A 620 -27.35 -9.28 15.45
C VAL A 620 -26.24 -9.38 16.50
N ARG A 621 -26.54 -9.98 17.66
CA ARG A 621 -25.53 -10.22 18.70
C ARG A 621 -24.39 -11.13 18.23
N MET A 622 -24.71 -12.17 17.45
CA MET A 622 -23.72 -13.08 16.87
C MET A 622 -22.76 -12.34 15.93
N GLU A 623 -23.27 -11.42 15.12
CA GLU A 623 -22.44 -10.62 14.22
C GLU A 623 -21.53 -9.67 14.99
N ALA A 624 -22.08 -9.00 16.03
CA ALA A 624 -21.29 -8.15 16.92
C ALA A 624 -20.19 -8.94 17.65
N LEU A 625 -20.49 -10.17 18.09
CA LEU A 625 -19.49 -11.07 18.67
C LEU A 625 -18.39 -11.43 17.66
N SER A 626 -18.74 -11.74 16.41
CA SER A 626 -17.76 -12.07 15.37
C SER A 626 -16.84 -10.88 15.07
N ALA A 627 -17.41 -9.68 14.96
CA ALA A 627 -16.66 -8.44 14.81
C ALA A 627 -15.73 -8.16 16.00
N LEU A 628 -16.20 -8.37 17.25
CA LEU A 628 -15.36 -8.21 18.46
C LEU A 628 -14.27 -9.28 18.57
N ALA A 629 -14.57 -10.52 18.18
CA ALA A 629 -13.62 -11.63 18.18
C ALA A 629 -12.42 -11.37 17.27
N SER A 630 -12.65 -10.84 16.06
CA SER A 630 -11.56 -10.45 15.14
C SER A 630 -10.59 -9.42 15.75
N ARG A 631 -11.08 -8.62 16.72
CA ARG A 631 -10.35 -7.54 17.39
C ARG A 631 -9.79 -7.93 18.75
N ALA A 632 -10.11 -9.11 19.27
CA ALA A 632 -9.76 -9.52 20.63
C ALA A 632 -8.24 -9.62 20.87
N ARG A 633 -7.43 -9.85 19.82
CA ARG A 633 -5.96 -9.84 19.92
C ARG A 633 -5.40 -8.43 20.18
N ALA A 634 -5.95 -7.42 19.50
CA ALA A 634 -5.48 -6.04 19.54
C ALA A 634 -6.18 -5.17 20.59
N SER A 635 -7.37 -5.57 21.08
CA SER A 635 -8.17 -4.81 22.03
C SER A 635 -8.54 -5.64 23.25
N GLY A 636 -8.03 -5.24 24.43
CA GLY A 636 -8.40 -5.85 25.71
C GLY A 636 -9.90 -5.74 25.98
N ARG A 637 -10.51 -4.61 25.62
CA ARG A 637 -11.96 -4.40 25.75
C ARG A 637 -12.76 -5.38 24.88
N ALA A 638 -12.35 -5.59 23.63
CA ALA A 638 -13.01 -6.56 22.75
C ALA A 638 -12.86 -7.99 23.31
N ARG A 639 -11.68 -8.35 23.82
CA ARG A 639 -11.45 -9.64 24.50
C ARG A 639 -12.35 -9.82 25.73
N ASP A 640 -12.53 -8.77 26.52
CA ASP A 640 -13.39 -8.81 27.70
C ASP A 640 -14.86 -8.96 27.32
N ALA A 641 -15.34 -8.27 26.27
CA ALA A 641 -16.68 -8.45 25.73
C ALA A 641 -16.91 -9.89 25.23
N VAL A 642 -15.97 -10.46 24.47
CA VAL A 642 -16.01 -11.87 24.04
C VAL A 642 -16.07 -12.83 25.23
N ARG A 643 -15.34 -12.55 26.32
CA ARG A 643 -15.39 -13.37 27.54
C ARG A 643 -16.77 -13.30 28.21
N ARG A 644 -17.40 -12.11 28.26
CA ARG A 644 -18.75 -11.95 28.81
C ARG A 644 -19.80 -12.72 28.00
N ALA A 645 -19.62 -12.82 26.69
CA ALA A 645 -20.50 -13.61 25.80
C ALA A 645 -20.52 -15.13 26.10
N LEU A 646 -19.58 -15.65 26.92
CA LEU A 646 -19.67 -17.03 27.43
C LEU A 646 -20.90 -17.27 28.32
N GLU A 647 -21.50 -16.19 28.84
CA GLU A 647 -22.70 -16.23 29.68
C GLU A 647 -23.98 -15.80 28.92
N ASP A 648 -23.92 -15.59 27.59
CA ASP A 648 -25.09 -15.20 26.78
C ASP A 648 -26.22 -16.24 26.89
N ALA A 649 -27.47 -15.77 26.81
CA ALA A 649 -28.64 -16.63 26.84
C ALA A 649 -28.69 -17.61 25.65
N ASP A 650 -28.20 -17.19 24.48
CA ASP A 650 -28.18 -17.98 23.27
C ASP A 650 -27.00 -18.98 23.26
N PRO A 651 -27.27 -20.29 23.07
CA PRO A 651 -26.21 -21.31 23.02
C PRO A 651 -25.19 -21.11 21.90
N GLY A 652 -25.61 -20.64 20.73
CA GLY A 652 -24.72 -20.41 19.60
C GLY A 652 -23.70 -19.33 19.89
N ILE A 653 -24.12 -18.23 20.55
CA ILE A 653 -23.22 -17.14 20.95
C ILE A 653 -22.17 -17.64 21.94
N ARG A 654 -22.58 -18.44 22.94
CA ARG A 654 -21.63 -19.04 23.90
C ARG A 654 -20.60 -19.93 23.23
N ASP A 655 -21.01 -20.75 22.27
CA ASP A 655 -20.12 -21.66 21.55
C ASP A 655 -19.16 -20.90 20.62
N ARG A 656 -19.64 -19.86 19.94
CA ARG A 656 -18.80 -18.97 19.12
C ARG A 656 -17.78 -18.21 19.96
N ALA A 657 -18.17 -17.72 21.13
CA ALA A 657 -17.28 -17.03 22.06
C ALA A 657 -16.18 -17.95 22.58
N ARG A 658 -16.52 -19.22 22.90
CA ARG A 658 -15.53 -20.24 23.27
C ARG A 658 -14.52 -20.47 22.14
N SER A 659 -15.01 -20.70 20.92
CA SER A 659 -14.13 -20.88 19.75
C SER A 659 -13.25 -19.66 19.45
N ALA A 660 -13.75 -18.44 19.65
CA ALA A 660 -12.98 -17.21 19.48
C ALA A 660 -11.84 -17.07 20.48
N LEU A 661 -12.03 -17.52 21.73
CA LEU A 661 -10.98 -17.49 22.76
C LEU A 661 -9.96 -18.61 22.54
N ASP A 662 -10.41 -19.81 22.16
CA ASP A 662 -9.55 -20.97 21.89
C ASP A 662 -8.65 -20.78 20.66
N SER A 663 -9.06 -19.97 19.67
CA SER A 663 -8.25 -19.60 18.49
C SER A 663 -7.39 -18.35 18.70
N GLY A 664 -7.55 -17.67 19.84
CA GLY A 664 -6.86 -16.42 20.19
C GLY A 664 -5.63 -16.58 21.09
N GLU A 665 -5.39 -17.80 21.62
CA GLU A 665 -4.15 -18.22 22.31
C GLU A 665 -3.18 -18.89 21.34
#